data_AF-A0AAD3CZ90-F1
#
_entry.id   AF-A0AAD3CZ90-F1
#
_cell.length_a   1.000
_cell.length_b   1.000
_cell.length_c   1.000
_cell.angle_alpha   90.00
_cell.angle_beta   90.00
_cell.angle_gamma   90.00
#
_symmetry.space_group_name_H-M   'P 1'
#
loop_
_entity.id
_entity.type
_entity.pdbx_description
1 polymer ?
#
loop_
_entity_poly.entity_id
_entity_poly.type
_entity_poly.pdbx_seq_one_letter_code
_entity_poly.pdbx_strand_id
1 'polypeptide(L)'
;MNGKKNVFVIGAGPSGLCAVKEMAEAGLNPLCVDSKDAIGGLFNSSYKELYTTTTNNFMAFSDFPPKEDLKYWSKEEYLQYMNDYADHFDLRKYIKLNSTVEKCVLDERTGRWKLKTSEVMYAQEEPQFLPFTRNAEDGFTYDADYLIIATGTNQIPNVPKFKNLSADVKVIHSSVFKDASSLCKGKKVLVIGNGESAADVAAQSTDVAEKVTLWSRRDFSIGMRFLNKFLTEHDYDERKVLHEQDSLNLQPNDFLECISNSRILSRLPLGVFSAALNAMLSDVTSWHGKESPAGITASIMKKNFRPDFFALDTSAPTKSACVIAHAAASKGLDVVISPSVEFINDGKTASFQDVTFQGKSESKKAKLDMDVDVIVLCTGYKFNFDWIKIEGGDKIENNPRKWFKHCFPADLGDKLGLLGYARPAQGGIPQCSELLARYIALLLNEERTLPKNYDVQALIEGRAEAETFYATPHTLALVEFSPFANSVARLIGCEPSVPIFSPTRFIKFWTLPLWTCFYRLNGPGANPRACWKVVDKYRVKDTLVPMPLLIIFIVFGTLMQPLMILEYIFGPSLLDRGQSSSEVLPRLFHWRVGSHYHQLSGNSLRFKDLLFPSSGWLLAEAVLFTSCDDLGKIAMAHLIFAAIVTFITTLHFCRNPIGNFLKSKGIIKTRSSEVVTTETEVILGMDNDKKDKMEDVEHDAARVKGSALTFSGKKINVDETDHTTPLIDDTKHSVTYTV
;
A
#
# COMPACT_ATOMS: atom_id res chain seq x y z
N MET A 1 4.17 -38.64 -15.92
CA MET A 1 5.14 -37.56 -15.69
C MET A 1 4.45 -36.28 -16.13
N ASN A 2 3.87 -35.50 -15.21
CA ASN A 2 3.30 -34.20 -15.60
C ASN A 2 4.47 -33.30 -15.99
N GLY A 3 4.48 -32.81 -17.23
CA GLY A 3 5.50 -31.88 -17.71
C GLY A 3 5.51 -30.60 -16.86
N LYS A 4 6.67 -29.95 -16.75
CA LYS A 4 6.79 -28.67 -16.04
C LYS A 4 5.85 -27.64 -16.68
N LYS A 5 5.03 -26.94 -15.88
CA LYS A 5 4.19 -25.85 -16.39
C LYS A 5 5.07 -24.70 -16.88
N ASN A 6 4.72 -24.21 -18.06
CA ASN A 6 5.36 -23.12 -18.77
C ASN A 6 4.81 -21.78 -18.30
N VAL A 7 5.66 -20.91 -17.76
CA VAL A 7 5.23 -19.60 -17.22
C VAL A 7 5.90 -18.49 -18.01
N PHE A 8 5.13 -17.56 -18.56
CA PHE A 8 5.68 -16.42 -19.27
C PHE A 8 5.58 -15.17 -18.40
N VAL A 9 6.68 -14.45 -18.22
CA VAL A 9 6.79 -13.26 -17.37
C VAL A 9 7.14 -12.05 -18.24
N ILE A 10 6.38 -10.96 -18.12
CA ILE A 10 6.61 -9.74 -18.90
C ILE A 10 7.15 -8.63 -18.00
N GLY A 11 8.41 -8.24 -18.25
CA GLY A 11 9.16 -7.21 -17.53
C GLY A 11 10.18 -7.82 -16.56
N ALA A 12 11.44 -7.42 -16.69
CA ALA A 12 12.58 -7.83 -15.87
C ALA A 12 12.98 -6.74 -14.84
N GLY A 13 11.99 -6.03 -14.31
CA GLY A 13 12.13 -5.17 -13.14
C GLY A 13 12.11 -5.98 -11.82
N PRO A 14 12.09 -5.32 -10.65
CA PRO A 14 12.08 -5.99 -9.35
C PRO A 14 10.97 -7.06 -9.22
N SER A 15 9.74 -6.75 -9.67
CA SER A 15 8.61 -7.68 -9.63
C SER A 15 8.78 -8.89 -10.56
N GLY A 16 9.46 -8.72 -11.69
CA GLY A 16 9.74 -9.81 -12.63
C GLY A 16 10.85 -10.71 -12.13
N LEU A 17 11.91 -10.14 -11.56
CA LEU A 17 13.04 -10.92 -11.00
C LEU A 17 12.57 -11.86 -9.89
N CYS A 18 11.77 -11.39 -8.94
CA CYS A 18 11.22 -12.28 -7.91
C CYS A 18 10.23 -13.31 -8.51
N ALA A 19 9.47 -12.95 -9.54
CA ALA A 19 8.59 -13.91 -10.22
C ALA A 19 9.39 -15.06 -10.83
N VAL A 20 10.40 -14.75 -11.64
CA VAL A 20 11.27 -15.74 -12.27
C VAL A 20 11.92 -16.64 -11.24
N LYS A 21 12.48 -16.05 -10.18
CA LYS A 21 13.11 -16.80 -9.10
C LYS A 21 12.14 -17.76 -8.43
N GLU A 22 10.99 -17.27 -7.97
CA GLU A 22 10.02 -18.12 -7.25
C GLU A 22 9.41 -19.20 -8.16
N MET A 23 9.18 -18.92 -9.45
CA MET A 23 8.74 -19.94 -10.40
C MET A 23 9.82 -21.01 -10.64
N ALA A 24 11.09 -20.59 -10.83
CA ALA A 24 12.19 -21.52 -11.06
C ALA A 24 12.47 -22.40 -9.84
N GLU A 25 12.46 -21.83 -8.63
CA GLU A 25 12.65 -22.56 -7.38
C GLU A 25 11.52 -23.56 -7.12
N ALA A 26 10.28 -23.24 -7.53
CA ALA A 26 9.15 -24.15 -7.49
C ALA A 26 9.22 -25.28 -8.54
N GLY A 27 10.25 -25.32 -9.38
CA GLY A 27 10.45 -26.35 -10.40
C GLY A 27 9.65 -26.14 -11.68
N LEU A 28 9.03 -24.96 -11.85
CA LEU A 28 8.31 -24.55 -13.06
C LEU A 28 9.30 -24.15 -14.17
N ASN A 29 8.78 -23.79 -15.35
CA ASN A 29 9.58 -23.40 -16.49
C ASN A 29 9.31 -21.93 -16.89
N PRO A 30 9.93 -20.95 -16.21
CA PRO A 30 9.71 -19.54 -16.52
C PRO A 30 10.52 -19.08 -17.73
N LEU A 31 9.93 -18.21 -18.56
CA LEU A 31 10.64 -17.32 -19.48
C LEU A 31 10.20 -15.90 -19.17
N CYS A 32 11.15 -15.02 -18.91
CA CYS A 32 10.94 -13.61 -18.74
C CYS A 32 11.44 -12.85 -19.96
N VAL A 33 10.67 -11.88 -20.43
CA VAL A 33 11.10 -10.96 -21.48
C VAL A 33 11.02 -9.51 -21.00
N ASP A 34 11.95 -8.68 -21.44
CA ASP A 34 11.89 -7.23 -21.26
C ASP A 34 12.25 -6.50 -22.55
N SER A 35 11.54 -5.42 -22.82
CA SER A 35 11.80 -4.50 -23.93
C SER A 35 13.15 -3.80 -23.84
N LYS A 36 13.70 -3.64 -22.63
CA LYS A 36 14.98 -2.96 -22.37
C LYS A 36 16.16 -3.90 -22.55
N ASP A 37 17.34 -3.30 -22.69
CA ASP A 37 18.63 -3.97 -22.87
C ASP A 37 19.29 -4.42 -21.55
N ALA A 38 18.68 -4.10 -20.40
CA ALA A 38 19.18 -4.45 -19.08
C ALA A 38 18.02 -4.67 -18.09
N ILE A 39 18.27 -5.51 -17.09
CA ILE A 39 17.35 -5.73 -15.96
C ILE A 39 17.24 -4.48 -15.07
N GLY A 40 16.21 -4.44 -14.24
CA GLY A 40 15.99 -3.37 -13.24
C GLY A 40 14.84 -2.42 -13.57
N GLY A 41 14.23 -2.55 -14.75
CA GLY A 41 12.96 -1.89 -15.09
C GLY A 41 13.04 -0.36 -15.00
N LEU A 42 12.16 0.25 -14.21
CA LEU A 42 12.06 1.71 -14.05
C LEU A 42 13.39 2.33 -13.62
N PHE A 43 14.09 1.70 -12.68
CA PHE A 43 15.31 2.24 -12.07
C PHE A 43 16.39 2.49 -13.12
N ASN A 44 16.55 1.61 -14.12
CA ASN A 44 17.54 1.78 -15.18
C ASN A 44 17.32 3.10 -15.96
N SER A 45 16.06 3.47 -16.19
CA SER A 45 15.66 4.66 -16.95
C SER A 45 15.50 5.95 -16.12
N SER A 46 15.58 5.89 -14.79
CA SER A 46 15.39 7.07 -13.92
C SER A 46 16.55 8.08 -13.98
N TYR A 47 16.34 9.28 -13.44
CA TYR A 47 17.35 10.34 -13.29
C TYR A 47 18.52 9.90 -12.39
N LYS A 48 19.67 10.57 -12.57
CA LYS A 48 20.96 10.15 -12.00
C LYS A 48 20.98 10.18 -10.47
N GLU A 49 20.46 11.22 -9.85
CA GLU A 49 20.50 11.42 -8.39
C GLU A 49 19.29 10.81 -7.67
N LEU A 50 18.76 9.70 -8.20
CA LEU A 50 17.65 9.01 -7.55
C LEU A 50 18.16 8.16 -6.38
N TYR A 51 17.50 8.31 -5.24
CA TYR A 51 17.62 7.40 -4.10
C TYR A 51 16.28 6.70 -3.82
N THR A 52 16.32 5.51 -3.26
CA THR A 52 15.12 4.83 -2.77
C THR A 52 14.47 5.65 -1.66
N THR A 53 13.14 5.53 -1.54
CA THR A 53 12.36 6.18 -0.48
C THR A 53 12.05 5.25 0.69
N THR A 54 12.62 4.05 0.65
CA THR A 54 12.60 3.03 1.71
C THR A 54 13.99 2.43 1.87
N THR A 55 14.32 2.01 3.08
CA THR A 55 15.64 1.50 3.43
C THR A 55 15.98 0.22 2.66
N ASN A 56 17.26 -0.10 2.52
CA ASN A 56 17.74 -1.31 1.86
C ASN A 56 17.13 -2.59 2.45
N ASN A 57 17.01 -2.71 3.78
CA ASN A 57 16.34 -3.86 4.41
C ASN A 57 14.85 -3.96 4.06
N PHE A 58 14.20 -2.83 3.74
CA PHE A 58 12.81 -2.79 3.29
C PHE A 58 12.68 -2.88 1.75
N MET A 59 13.75 -2.65 0.99
CA MET A 59 13.74 -2.80 -0.47
C MET A 59 14.18 -4.20 -0.94
N ALA A 60 14.94 -4.91 -0.10
CA ALA A 60 15.49 -6.22 -0.41
C ALA A 60 14.42 -7.33 -0.43
N PHE A 61 14.68 -8.35 -1.25
CA PHE A 61 13.96 -9.61 -1.26
C PHE A 61 14.22 -10.40 0.03
N SER A 62 13.21 -11.14 0.49
CA SER A 62 13.17 -11.71 1.83
C SER A 62 14.26 -12.73 2.14
N ASP A 63 14.83 -13.37 1.13
CA ASP A 63 15.89 -14.38 1.23
C ASP A 63 17.26 -13.91 0.69
N PHE A 64 17.37 -12.64 0.30
CA PHE A 64 18.62 -12.03 -0.15
C PHE A 64 18.83 -10.67 0.52
N PRO A 65 19.15 -10.67 1.84
CA PRO A 65 19.31 -9.44 2.59
C PRO A 65 20.52 -8.61 2.12
N PRO A 66 20.49 -7.27 2.30
CA PRO A 66 21.62 -6.40 2.00
C PRO A 66 22.89 -6.82 2.76
N LYS A 67 24.04 -6.62 2.14
CA LYS A 67 25.35 -6.86 2.77
C LYS A 67 25.76 -5.67 3.64
N GLU A 68 25.35 -4.49 3.22
CA GLU A 68 25.64 -3.18 3.79
C GLU A 68 24.85 -2.92 5.09
N ASP A 69 25.23 -1.85 5.78
CA ASP A 69 24.47 -1.30 6.89
C ASP A 69 23.18 -0.59 6.42
N LEU A 70 22.33 -0.24 7.37
CA LEU A 70 20.99 0.29 7.08
C LEU A 70 21.08 1.66 6.42
N LYS A 71 20.54 1.80 5.21
CA LYS A 71 20.65 3.02 4.41
C LYS A 71 19.59 3.10 3.31
N TYR A 72 19.46 4.23 2.62
CA TYR A 72 18.68 4.34 1.37
C TYR A 72 19.62 4.15 0.19
N TRP A 73 19.34 3.16 -0.67
CA TRP A 73 20.19 2.93 -1.83
C TRP A 73 20.02 4.05 -2.86
N SER A 74 21.12 4.46 -3.46
CA SER A 74 21.10 5.12 -4.77
C SER A 74 20.53 4.18 -5.84
N LYS A 75 20.13 4.75 -6.97
CA LYS A 75 19.72 4.01 -8.16
C LYS A 75 20.76 2.95 -8.53
N GLU A 76 22.03 3.34 -8.58
CA GLU A 76 23.14 2.49 -8.99
C GLU A 76 23.34 1.31 -8.04
N GLU A 77 23.28 1.55 -6.73
CA GLU A 77 23.37 0.49 -5.72
C GLU A 77 22.20 -0.48 -5.80
N TYR A 78 20.97 0.00 -6.02
CA TYR A 78 19.83 -0.90 -6.15
C TYR A 78 19.85 -1.70 -7.46
N LEU A 79 20.33 -1.11 -8.56
CA LEU A 79 20.60 -1.83 -9.80
C LEU A 79 21.68 -2.91 -9.59
N GLN A 80 22.74 -2.60 -8.84
CA GLN A 80 23.76 -3.58 -8.49
C GLN A 80 23.17 -4.72 -7.64
N TYR A 81 22.38 -4.40 -6.61
CA TYR A 81 21.68 -5.41 -5.80
C TYR A 81 20.81 -6.36 -6.66
N MET A 82 20.09 -5.83 -7.65
CA MET A 82 19.28 -6.66 -8.55
C MET A 82 20.13 -7.53 -9.48
N ASN A 83 21.29 -7.05 -9.92
CA ASN A 83 22.24 -7.87 -10.68
C ASN A 83 22.85 -8.97 -9.80
N ASP A 84 23.30 -8.64 -8.59
CA ASP A 84 23.77 -9.60 -7.59
C ASP A 84 22.70 -10.67 -7.30
N TYR A 85 21.43 -10.29 -7.18
CA TYR A 85 20.31 -11.20 -6.98
C TYR A 85 20.13 -12.14 -8.19
N ALA A 86 20.12 -11.57 -9.41
CA ALA A 86 19.98 -12.37 -10.63
C ALA A 86 21.14 -13.36 -10.82
N ASP A 87 22.36 -12.97 -10.46
CA ASP A 87 23.54 -13.82 -10.54
C ASP A 87 23.53 -14.89 -9.44
N HIS A 88 23.18 -14.52 -8.21
CA HIS A 88 23.14 -15.45 -7.06
C HIS A 88 22.16 -16.60 -7.28
N PHE A 89 21.00 -16.33 -7.87
CA PHE A 89 19.97 -17.33 -8.14
C PHE A 89 20.01 -17.87 -9.58
N ASP A 90 21.04 -17.52 -10.37
CA ASP A 90 21.22 -17.96 -11.77
C ASP A 90 19.96 -17.71 -12.64
N LEU A 91 19.39 -16.50 -12.53
CA LEU A 91 18.13 -16.12 -13.18
C LEU A 91 18.31 -15.72 -14.65
N ARG A 92 19.52 -15.34 -15.06
CA ARG A 92 19.76 -14.77 -16.39
C ARG A 92 19.39 -15.71 -17.53
N LYS A 93 19.56 -17.01 -17.34
CA LYS A 93 19.14 -18.04 -18.31
C LYS A 93 17.65 -18.07 -18.62
N TYR A 94 16.83 -17.47 -17.75
CA TYR A 94 15.38 -17.34 -17.93
C TYR A 94 14.97 -15.96 -18.45
N ILE A 95 15.89 -15.02 -18.64
CA ILE A 95 15.58 -13.61 -18.96
C ILE A 95 16.08 -13.28 -20.36
N LYS A 96 15.17 -12.78 -21.20
CA LYS A 96 15.45 -12.31 -22.55
C LYS A 96 15.20 -10.81 -22.66
N LEU A 97 16.27 -10.07 -22.88
CA LEU A 97 16.25 -8.62 -23.01
C LEU A 97 16.01 -8.22 -24.48
N ASN A 98 15.81 -6.93 -24.74
CA ASN A 98 15.52 -6.40 -26.09
C ASN A 98 14.36 -7.11 -26.81
N SER A 99 13.37 -7.56 -26.05
CA SER A 99 12.24 -8.35 -26.54
C SER A 99 10.94 -7.71 -26.09
N THR A 100 10.24 -7.06 -27.03
CA THR A 100 8.99 -6.35 -26.72
C THR A 100 7.82 -7.27 -26.97
N VAL A 101 6.92 -7.41 -25.99
CA VAL A 101 5.66 -8.12 -26.18
C VAL A 101 4.68 -7.21 -26.91
N GLU A 102 4.19 -7.65 -28.05
CA GLU A 102 3.27 -6.88 -28.90
C GLU A 102 1.82 -7.28 -28.66
N LYS A 103 1.58 -8.56 -28.39
CA LYS A 103 0.24 -9.12 -28.22
C LYS A 103 0.27 -10.39 -27.37
N CYS A 104 -0.71 -10.50 -26.48
CA CYS A 104 -1.02 -11.74 -25.75
C CYS A 104 -2.46 -12.15 -26.04
N VAL A 105 -2.70 -13.43 -26.29
CA VAL A 105 -4.04 -13.97 -26.53
C VAL A 105 -4.24 -15.20 -25.66
N LEU A 106 -5.27 -15.20 -24.81
CA LEU A 106 -5.72 -16.41 -24.10
C LEU A 106 -6.67 -17.19 -25.01
N ASP A 107 -6.27 -18.41 -25.39
CA ASP A 107 -7.10 -19.36 -26.15
C ASP A 107 -7.95 -20.13 -25.13
N GLU A 108 -9.24 -19.79 -25.00
CA GLU A 108 -10.14 -20.37 -24.00
C GLU A 108 -10.36 -21.89 -24.19
N ARG A 109 -10.27 -22.37 -25.44
CA ARG A 109 -10.44 -23.80 -25.74
C ARG A 109 -9.30 -24.63 -25.18
N THR A 110 -8.08 -24.10 -25.22
CA THR A 110 -6.89 -24.78 -24.68
C THR A 110 -6.54 -24.36 -23.26
N GLY A 111 -7.02 -23.20 -22.81
CA GLY A 111 -6.64 -22.56 -21.55
C GLY A 111 -5.18 -22.11 -21.51
N ARG A 112 -4.56 -21.86 -22.67
CA ARG A 112 -3.14 -21.47 -22.82
C ARG A 112 -3.00 -20.10 -23.46
N TRP A 113 -1.91 -19.43 -23.12
CA TRP A 113 -1.55 -18.13 -23.68
C TRP A 113 -0.68 -18.29 -24.93
N LYS A 114 -1.02 -17.54 -25.97
CA LYS A 114 -0.16 -17.30 -27.15
C LYS A 114 0.38 -15.88 -27.08
N LEU A 115 1.71 -15.74 -27.09
CA LEU A 115 2.39 -14.46 -26.94
C LEU A 115 3.26 -14.15 -28.14
N LYS A 116 3.08 -12.98 -28.74
CA LYS A 116 3.91 -12.48 -29.85
C LYS A 116 4.90 -11.45 -29.35
N THR A 117 6.17 -11.62 -29.71
CA THR A 117 7.24 -10.69 -29.36
C THR A 117 7.98 -10.19 -30.61
N SER A 118 8.29 -8.89 -30.66
CA SER A 118 9.32 -8.35 -31.55
C SER A 118 10.69 -8.61 -30.94
N GLU A 119 11.61 -9.16 -31.72
CA GLU A 119 12.96 -9.48 -31.27
C GLU A 119 14.01 -8.76 -32.11
N VAL A 120 15.10 -8.33 -31.46
CA VAL A 120 16.40 -8.06 -32.10
C VAL A 120 17.36 -9.15 -31.67
N MET A 121 17.74 -10.05 -32.59
CA MET A 121 18.63 -11.17 -32.31
C MET A 121 20.03 -10.67 -31.95
N TYR A 122 20.58 -11.10 -30.81
CA TYR A 122 22.02 -11.32 -30.69
C TYR A 122 22.25 -12.83 -30.63
N ALA A 123 22.93 -13.34 -31.67
CA ALA A 123 23.32 -14.73 -31.72
C ALA A 123 24.34 -15.01 -30.60
N GLN A 124 23.92 -15.75 -29.58
CA GLN A 124 24.61 -16.94 -29.08
C GLN A 124 23.75 -17.57 -27.97
N GLU A 125 23.37 -18.84 -28.21
CA GLU A 125 22.53 -19.74 -27.39
C GLU A 125 21.02 -19.47 -27.44
N GLU A 126 20.28 -20.39 -28.09
CA GLU A 126 18.82 -20.43 -28.01
C GLU A 126 18.41 -20.73 -26.56
N PRO A 127 17.50 -19.93 -25.96
CA PRO A 127 16.97 -20.25 -24.64
C PRO A 127 16.32 -21.64 -24.68
N GLN A 128 16.81 -22.57 -23.85
CA GLN A 128 16.33 -23.96 -23.81
C GLN A 128 14.93 -24.12 -23.19
N PHE A 129 14.20 -23.02 -22.97
CA PHE A 129 13.01 -23.02 -22.14
C PHE A 129 11.85 -22.23 -22.79
N LEU A 130 10.71 -22.92 -22.87
CA LEU A 130 9.46 -22.65 -23.60
C LEU A 130 9.48 -23.03 -25.09
N PRO A 131 8.51 -23.84 -25.56
CA PRO A 131 8.30 -24.04 -27.00
C PRO A 131 7.96 -22.70 -27.66
N PHE A 132 8.67 -22.39 -28.75
CA PHE A 132 8.37 -21.23 -29.58
C PHE A 132 8.28 -21.62 -31.05
N THR A 133 7.52 -20.83 -31.80
CA THR A 133 7.52 -20.86 -33.26
C THR A 133 8.08 -19.54 -33.76
N ARG A 134 8.98 -19.62 -34.75
CA ARG A 134 9.56 -18.45 -35.40
C ARG A 134 8.95 -18.31 -36.78
N ASN A 135 8.37 -17.15 -37.06
CA ASN A 135 7.90 -16.78 -38.39
C ASN A 135 8.67 -15.52 -38.83
N ALA A 136 9.19 -15.52 -40.06
CA ALA A 136 9.94 -14.41 -40.62
C ALA A 136 9.14 -13.09 -40.67
N GLU A 137 7.81 -13.18 -40.76
CA GLU A 137 6.91 -12.02 -40.83
C GLU A 137 6.30 -11.63 -39.46
N ASP A 138 6.16 -12.60 -38.54
CA ASP A 138 5.45 -12.44 -37.26
C ASP A 138 6.35 -12.50 -36.01
N GLY A 139 7.67 -12.56 -36.17
CA GLY A 139 8.60 -12.66 -35.03
C GLY A 139 8.50 -14.01 -34.32
N PHE A 140 8.51 -13.99 -32.98
CA PHE A 140 8.44 -15.19 -32.16
C PHE A 140 7.09 -15.30 -31.48
N THR A 141 6.50 -16.50 -31.55
CA THR A 141 5.28 -16.85 -30.82
C THR A 141 5.58 -17.92 -29.79
N TYR A 142 5.20 -17.67 -28.54
CA TYR A 142 5.38 -18.58 -27.41
C TYR A 142 4.03 -19.08 -26.91
N ASP A 143 4.01 -20.34 -26.47
CA ASP A 143 2.88 -20.92 -25.75
C ASP A 143 3.19 -21.05 -24.25
N ALA A 144 2.32 -20.53 -23.40
CA ALA A 144 2.46 -20.60 -21.95
C ALA A 144 1.20 -21.10 -21.25
N ASP A 145 1.38 -21.82 -20.14
CA ASP A 145 0.27 -22.30 -19.30
C ASP A 145 -0.19 -21.22 -18.31
N TYR A 146 0.70 -20.28 -17.98
CA TYR A 146 0.40 -19.15 -17.10
C TYR A 146 1.15 -17.88 -17.55
N LEU A 147 0.51 -16.74 -17.39
CA LEU A 147 1.07 -15.43 -17.72
C LEU A 147 1.24 -14.57 -16.46
N ILE A 148 2.42 -13.99 -16.27
CA ILE A 148 2.70 -13.01 -15.22
C ILE A 148 3.03 -11.67 -15.86
N ILE A 149 2.28 -10.63 -15.50
CA ILE A 149 2.53 -9.25 -15.93
C ILE A 149 3.27 -8.51 -14.82
N ALA A 150 4.53 -8.17 -15.07
CA ALA A 150 5.41 -7.45 -14.14
C ALA A 150 5.89 -6.10 -14.70
N THR A 151 5.09 -5.49 -15.60
CA THR A 151 5.41 -4.20 -16.24
C THR A 151 5.25 -2.99 -15.32
N GLY A 152 4.58 -3.14 -14.17
CA GLY A 152 4.34 -2.08 -13.19
C GLY A 152 3.34 -1.00 -13.64
N THR A 153 3.11 -0.01 -12.77
CA THR A 153 2.08 1.03 -12.98
C THR A 153 2.55 2.25 -13.77
N ASN A 154 3.87 2.45 -13.90
CA ASN A 154 4.45 3.68 -14.47
C ASN A 154 4.79 3.50 -15.95
N GLN A 155 3.76 3.27 -16.77
CA GLN A 155 3.95 2.92 -18.18
C GLN A 155 3.85 4.15 -19.10
N ILE A 156 2.72 4.87 -19.01
CA ILE A 156 2.37 5.94 -19.94
C ILE A 156 2.42 7.28 -19.19
N PRO A 157 3.29 8.22 -19.55
CA PRO A 157 3.33 9.56 -18.97
C PRO A 157 1.96 10.25 -19.01
N ASN A 158 1.52 10.81 -17.89
CA ASN A 158 0.29 11.60 -17.84
C ASN A 158 0.61 13.05 -18.18
N VAL A 159 0.42 13.45 -19.44
CA VAL A 159 0.76 14.80 -19.92
C VAL A 159 -0.51 15.64 -20.09
N PRO A 160 -0.88 16.51 -19.12
CA PRO A 160 -2.01 17.42 -19.27
C PRO A 160 -1.75 18.47 -20.36
N LYS A 161 -2.81 18.89 -21.05
CA LYS A 161 -2.75 20.00 -22.00
C LYS A 161 -3.08 21.31 -21.29
N PHE A 162 -2.26 22.34 -21.53
CA PHE A 162 -2.49 23.69 -21.02
C PHE A 162 -3.03 24.59 -22.13
N LYS A 163 -4.10 25.35 -21.83
CA LYS A 163 -4.62 26.36 -22.75
C LYS A 163 -3.68 27.56 -22.76
N ASN A 164 -3.54 28.20 -23.92
CA ASN A 164 -2.75 29.43 -24.11
C ASN A 164 -1.27 29.34 -23.73
N LEU A 165 -0.71 28.14 -23.58
CA LEU A 165 0.72 27.98 -23.32
C LEU A 165 1.54 28.32 -24.57
N SER A 166 2.57 29.15 -24.41
CA SER A 166 3.43 29.56 -25.52
C SER A 166 4.22 28.39 -26.08
N ALA A 167 4.42 28.34 -27.40
CA ALA A 167 5.29 27.35 -28.04
C ALA A 167 6.77 27.51 -27.65
N ASP A 168 7.17 28.70 -27.17
CA ASP A 168 8.52 28.99 -26.69
C ASP A 168 8.81 28.36 -25.32
N VAL A 169 7.78 27.98 -24.55
CA VAL A 169 7.96 27.34 -23.24
C VAL A 169 8.23 25.86 -23.45
N LYS A 170 9.39 25.40 -22.98
CA LYS A 170 9.76 24.00 -23.11
C LYS A 170 9.04 23.16 -22.08
N VAL A 171 8.20 22.23 -22.52
CA VAL A 171 7.49 21.30 -21.65
C VAL A 171 8.09 19.91 -21.77
N ILE A 172 8.45 19.30 -20.64
CA ILE A 172 8.85 17.90 -20.58
C ILE A 172 8.10 17.17 -19.47
N HIS A 173 8.03 15.85 -19.57
CA HIS A 173 7.58 15.02 -18.46
C HIS A 173 8.78 14.45 -17.69
N SER A 174 8.61 14.22 -16.39
CA SER A 174 9.62 13.63 -15.50
C SER A 174 10.18 12.28 -16.00
N SER A 175 9.44 11.57 -16.84
CA SER A 175 9.89 10.31 -17.47
C SER A 175 11.10 10.45 -18.40
N VAL A 176 11.34 11.63 -18.94
CA VAL A 176 12.50 11.92 -19.80
C VAL A 176 13.53 12.82 -19.13
N PHE A 177 13.27 13.25 -17.89
CA PHE A 177 14.21 14.05 -17.10
C PHE A 177 15.38 13.17 -16.64
N LYS A 178 16.61 13.63 -16.87
CA LYS A 178 17.84 12.92 -16.48
C LYS A 178 18.66 13.67 -15.44
N ASP A 179 18.78 14.97 -15.64
CA ASP A 179 19.47 15.91 -14.76
C ASP A 179 18.96 17.33 -15.01
N ALA A 180 19.09 18.20 -14.00
CA ALA A 180 18.69 19.59 -14.12
C ALA A 180 19.65 20.42 -15.00
N SER A 181 20.93 20.06 -15.11
CA SER A 181 21.96 20.91 -15.72
C SER A 181 21.73 21.16 -17.21
N SER A 182 21.20 20.17 -17.92
CA SER A 182 20.95 20.24 -19.36
C SER A 182 19.70 21.06 -19.74
N LEU A 183 18.72 21.16 -18.83
CA LEU A 183 17.42 21.74 -19.12
C LEU A 183 17.12 23.03 -18.35
N CYS A 184 17.48 23.06 -17.07
CA CYS A 184 17.04 24.06 -16.11
C CYS A 184 18.03 25.22 -15.96
N LYS A 185 19.27 25.08 -16.46
CA LYS A 185 20.35 26.03 -16.20
C LYS A 185 20.00 27.46 -16.66
N GLY A 186 20.01 28.40 -15.72
CA GLY A 186 19.70 29.81 -15.96
C GLY A 186 18.28 30.07 -16.47
N LYS A 187 17.33 29.16 -16.21
CA LYS A 187 15.93 29.27 -16.62
C LYS A 187 15.01 29.53 -15.44
N LYS A 188 13.82 30.08 -15.72
CA LYS A 188 12.68 30.09 -14.80
C LYS A 188 11.89 28.80 -14.97
N VAL A 189 11.97 27.91 -13.99
CA VAL A 189 11.45 26.54 -14.06
C VAL A 189 10.19 26.39 -13.22
N LEU A 190 9.13 25.89 -13.83
CA LEU A 190 7.91 25.47 -13.14
C LEU A 190 7.85 23.94 -13.08
N VAL A 191 7.96 23.38 -11.87
CA VAL A 191 7.77 21.96 -11.61
C VAL A 191 6.31 21.73 -11.19
N ILE A 192 5.61 20.84 -11.88
CA ILE A 192 4.17 20.61 -11.66
C ILE A 192 3.95 19.24 -11.02
N GLY A 193 3.41 19.23 -9.81
CA GLY A 193 3.09 18.01 -9.07
C GLY A 193 3.61 18.06 -7.64
N ASN A 194 3.23 17.06 -6.85
CA ASN A 194 3.59 16.97 -5.44
C ASN A 194 4.09 15.59 -5.00
N GLY A 195 4.36 14.70 -5.95
CA GLY A 195 4.94 13.38 -5.68
C GLY A 195 6.47 13.39 -5.58
N GLU A 196 7.07 12.21 -5.39
CA GLU A 196 8.52 12.04 -5.20
C GLU A 196 9.35 12.70 -6.30
N SER A 197 9.00 12.45 -7.57
CA SER A 197 9.71 13.05 -8.70
C SER A 197 9.61 14.58 -8.71
N ALA A 198 8.52 15.17 -8.22
CA ALA A 198 8.37 16.62 -8.16
C ALA A 198 9.33 17.23 -7.13
N ALA A 199 9.45 16.59 -5.96
CA ALA A 199 10.36 17.02 -4.91
C ALA A 199 11.83 16.97 -5.37
N ASP A 200 12.26 15.84 -5.93
CA ASP A 200 13.64 15.66 -6.38
C ASP A 200 13.98 16.59 -7.55
N VAL A 201 13.12 16.68 -8.57
CA VAL A 201 13.33 17.56 -9.73
C VAL A 201 13.38 19.03 -9.31
N ALA A 202 12.49 19.47 -8.41
CA ALA A 202 12.49 20.85 -7.94
C ALA A 202 13.76 21.18 -7.17
N ALA A 203 14.14 20.34 -6.21
CA ALA A 203 15.35 20.54 -5.42
C ALA A 203 16.62 20.51 -6.28
N GLN A 204 16.74 19.57 -7.22
CA GLN A 204 17.87 19.52 -8.14
C GLN A 204 17.90 20.73 -9.08
N SER A 205 16.74 21.21 -9.53
CA SER A 205 16.66 22.39 -10.42
C SER A 205 17.14 23.66 -9.72
N THR A 206 16.98 23.78 -8.40
CA THR A 206 17.43 24.96 -7.64
C THR A 206 18.96 25.14 -7.64
N ASP A 207 19.71 24.10 -8.01
CA ASP A 207 21.17 24.15 -8.06
C ASP A 207 21.70 24.87 -9.30
N VAL A 208 20.88 24.99 -10.36
CA VAL A 208 21.31 25.50 -11.68
C VAL A 208 20.38 26.54 -12.30
N ALA A 209 19.11 26.57 -11.91
CA ALA A 209 18.10 27.46 -12.46
C ALA A 209 18.22 28.89 -11.92
N GLU A 210 17.69 29.86 -12.67
CA GLU A 210 17.55 31.24 -12.19
C GLU A 210 16.49 31.31 -11.07
N LYS A 211 15.35 30.64 -11.30
CA LYS A 211 14.25 30.56 -10.34
C LYS A 211 13.52 29.24 -10.52
N VAL A 212 13.10 28.64 -9.42
CA VAL A 212 12.28 27.42 -9.43
C VAL A 212 11.02 27.65 -8.64
N THR A 213 9.90 27.28 -9.23
CA THR A 213 8.58 27.21 -8.59
C THR A 213 8.09 25.77 -8.63
N LEU A 214 7.76 25.21 -7.47
CA LEU A 214 7.08 23.93 -7.34
C LEU A 214 5.60 24.19 -7.12
N TRP A 215 4.75 23.75 -8.04
CA TRP A 215 3.31 23.95 -7.95
C TRP A 215 2.56 22.65 -7.64
N SER A 216 1.66 22.73 -6.65
CA SER A 216 0.70 21.68 -6.33
C SER A 216 -0.73 22.20 -6.37
N ARG A 217 -1.62 21.42 -6.99
CA ARG A 217 -3.07 21.70 -7.04
C ARG A 217 -3.78 21.61 -5.69
N ARG A 218 -3.17 20.89 -4.76
CA ARG A 218 -3.73 20.55 -3.45
C ARG A 218 -2.64 20.49 -2.41
N ASP A 219 -3.05 20.52 -1.16
CA ASP A 219 -2.20 20.19 -0.04
C ASP A 219 -1.61 18.77 -0.20
N PHE A 220 -0.36 18.58 0.24
CA PHE A 220 0.34 17.31 0.07
C PHE A 220 1.09 16.89 1.33
N SER A 221 1.05 15.59 1.58
CA SER A 221 1.61 14.97 2.77
C SER A 221 3.12 14.76 2.60
N ILE A 222 3.89 15.13 3.62
CA ILE A 222 5.35 14.98 3.64
C ILE A 222 5.73 13.86 4.61
N GLY A 223 6.61 12.96 4.16
CA GLY A 223 7.33 12.04 5.02
C GLY A 223 8.78 12.49 5.15
N MET A 224 9.35 12.42 6.34
CA MET A 224 10.77 12.70 6.59
C MET A 224 11.57 11.41 6.50
N ARG A 225 12.57 11.27 5.61
CA ARG A 225 13.31 9.98 5.50
C ARG A 225 14.12 9.66 6.76
N PHE A 226 14.81 10.67 7.32
CA PHE A 226 15.66 10.55 8.50
C PHE A 226 15.03 11.25 9.70
N LEU A 227 14.24 10.50 10.47
CA LEU A 227 13.45 10.99 11.60
C LEU A 227 14.31 11.66 12.68
N ASN A 228 15.37 10.99 13.16
CA ASN A 228 16.19 11.55 14.25
C ASN A 228 16.92 12.83 13.84
N LYS A 229 17.45 12.87 12.61
CA LYS A 229 18.13 14.05 12.07
C LYS A 229 17.16 15.21 11.89
N PHE A 230 15.97 14.94 11.33
CA PHE A 230 14.91 15.93 11.23
C PHE A 230 14.53 16.55 12.59
N LEU A 231 14.50 15.73 13.65
CA LEU A 231 14.16 16.19 15.00
C LEU A 231 15.27 17.02 15.65
N THR A 232 16.53 16.74 15.35
CA THR A 232 17.68 17.23 16.12
C THR A 232 18.54 18.27 15.40
N GLU A 233 18.58 18.25 14.06
CA GLU A 233 19.44 19.12 13.26
C GLU A 233 18.69 20.38 12.80
N HIS A 234 19.19 21.55 13.19
CA HIS A 234 18.60 22.84 12.79
C HIS A 234 18.65 23.07 11.28
N ASP A 235 19.77 22.72 10.63
CA ASP A 235 19.99 22.86 9.18
C ASP A 235 19.87 21.50 8.48
N TYR A 236 18.80 20.76 8.78
CA TYR A 236 18.55 19.43 8.22
C TYR A 236 18.51 19.48 6.68
N ASP A 237 19.55 18.92 6.05
CA ASP A 237 19.66 18.75 4.61
C ASP A 237 19.60 17.27 4.24
N GLU A 238 18.41 16.80 3.89
CA GLU A 238 18.19 15.40 3.53
C GLU A 238 19.08 14.94 2.36
N ARG A 239 19.38 15.81 1.37
CA ARG A 239 20.25 15.42 0.25
C ARG A 239 21.68 15.18 0.73
N LYS A 240 22.20 16.05 1.59
CA LYS A 240 23.51 15.86 2.21
C LYS A 240 23.57 14.55 2.99
N VAL A 241 22.54 14.27 3.80
CA VAL A 241 22.47 13.01 4.57
C VAL A 241 22.48 11.80 3.64
N LEU A 242 21.75 11.80 2.52
CA LEU A 242 21.79 10.73 1.52
C LEU A 242 23.18 10.53 0.92
N HIS A 243 23.91 11.61 0.63
CA HIS A 243 25.26 11.51 0.08
C HIS A 243 26.30 11.04 1.10
N GLU A 244 26.09 11.32 2.39
CA GLU A 244 27.04 11.03 3.47
C GLU A 244 26.66 9.81 4.31
N GLN A 245 25.54 9.14 4.02
CA GLN A 245 24.95 8.08 4.86
C GLN A 245 25.89 6.92 5.21
N ASP A 246 26.83 6.57 4.33
CA ASP A 246 27.81 5.51 4.57
C ASP A 246 28.76 5.83 5.75
N SER A 247 28.87 7.10 6.13
CA SER A 247 29.66 7.54 7.29
C SER A 247 28.85 7.69 8.58
N LEU A 248 27.51 7.55 8.52
CA LEU A 248 26.60 8.01 9.58
C LEU A 248 26.13 6.92 10.56
N ASN A 249 26.57 5.66 10.40
CA ASN A 249 26.19 4.51 11.27
C ASN A 249 24.70 4.50 11.65
N LEU A 250 23.83 4.63 10.64
CA LEU A 250 22.40 4.80 10.83
C LEU A 250 21.75 3.55 11.44
N GLN A 251 20.82 3.79 12.35
CA GLN A 251 20.10 2.80 13.14
C GLN A 251 18.61 2.75 12.73
N PRO A 252 17.88 1.66 13.01
CA PRO A 252 16.49 1.53 12.63
C PRO A 252 15.60 2.69 13.05
N ASN A 253 15.81 3.23 14.26
CA ASN A 253 15.05 4.37 14.78
C ASN A 253 15.42 5.72 14.16
N ASP A 254 16.47 5.81 13.33
CA ASP A 254 16.76 7.00 12.53
C ASP A 254 15.79 7.16 11.35
N PHE A 255 15.03 6.12 10.99
CA PHE A 255 14.20 6.12 9.79
C PHE A 255 12.70 6.22 10.11
N LEU A 256 11.96 6.89 9.24
CA LEU A 256 10.48 6.97 9.31
C LEU A 256 9.80 5.61 9.36
N GLU A 257 10.42 4.58 8.78
CA GLU A 257 9.92 3.21 8.80
C GLU A 257 9.71 2.67 10.21
N CYS A 258 10.53 3.09 11.19
CA CYS A 258 10.39 2.69 12.59
C CYS A 258 9.04 3.11 13.17
N ILE A 259 8.56 4.31 12.79
CA ILE A 259 7.27 4.80 13.28
C ILE A 259 6.06 4.38 12.45
N SER A 260 6.31 3.98 11.21
CA SER A 260 5.27 3.90 10.20
C SER A 260 4.98 2.45 9.77
N ASN A 261 5.96 1.55 9.94
CA ASN A 261 5.89 0.15 9.52
C ASN A 261 6.27 -0.86 10.62
N SER A 262 6.55 -0.42 11.85
CA SER A 262 6.68 -1.34 12.97
C SER A 262 5.31 -1.90 13.35
N ARG A 263 5.28 -3.18 13.76
CA ARG A 263 4.01 -3.86 14.10
C ARG A 263 3.26 -3.14 15.20
N ILE A 264 3.99 -2.56 16.14
CA ILE A 264 3.39 -1.95 17.31
C ILE A 264 2.84 -0.54 17.02
N LEU A 265 3.54 0.28 16.24
CA LEU A 265 3.06 1.63 15.92
C LEU A 265 2.02 1.65 14.81
N SER A 266 2.07 0.69 13.89
CA SER A 266 1.00 0.54 12.89
C SER A 266 -0.35 0.19 13.52
N ARG A 267 -0.41 -0.11 14.82
CA ARG A 267 -1.62 -0.45 15.59
C ARG A 267 -2.11 0.69 16.49
N LEU A 268 -1.44 1.84 16.53
CA LEU A 268 -1.90 2.99 17.31
C LEU A 268 -3.22 3.56 16.74
N PRO A 269 -4.13 4.09 17.59
CA PRO A 269 -5.27 4.87 17.12
C PRO A 269 -4.81 6.05 16.27
N LEU A 270 -5.52 6.28 15.15
CA LEU A 270 -5.13 7.32 14.20
C LEU A 270 -5.16 8.73 14.81
N GLY A 271 -6.17 9.01 15.65
CA GLY A 271 -6.31 10.27 16.37
C GLY A 271 -5.10 10.58 17.25
N VAL A 272 -4.64 9.57 17.99
CA VAL A 272 -3.52 9.68 18.93
C VAL A 272 -2.20 9.87 18.19
N PHE A 273 -1.97 9.05 17.16
CA PHE A 273 -0.79 9.18 16.32
C PHE A 273 -0.70 10.57 15.70
N SER A 274 -1.82 11.11 15.22
CA SER A 274 -1.87 12.46 14.64
C SER A 274 -1.60 13.56 15.66
N ALA A 275 -2.19 13.47 16.85
CA ALA A 275 -1.95 14.44 17.92
C ALA A 275 -0.47 14.44 18.33
N ALA A 276 0.13 13.25 18.46
CA ALA A 276 1.55 13.05 18.74
C ALA A 276 2.44 13.70 17.68
N LEU A 277 2.14 13.45 16.40
CA LEU A 277 2.93 14.01 15.31
C LEU A 277 2.75 15.54 15.22
N ASN A 278 1.55 16.06 15.42
CA ASN A 278 1.30 17.50 15.43
C ASN A 278 2.02 18.22 16.59
N ALA A 279 2.07 17.58 17.77
CA ALA A 279 2.87 18.07 18.90
C ALA A 279 4.36 18.07 18.54
N MET A 280 4.88 16.96 18.02
CA MET A 280 6.27 16.83 17.57
C MET A 280 6.65 17.90 16.53
N LEU A 281 5.80 18.13 15.53
CA LEU A 281 6.02 19.18 14.52
C LEU A 281 5.97 20.59 15.14
N SER A 282 5.19 20.78 16.20
CA SER A 282 5.15 22.04 16.94
C SER A 282 6.42 22.28 17.74
N ASP A 283 6.92 21.24 18.41
CA ASP A 283 8.18 21.30 19.14
C ASP A 283 9.36 21.56 18.21
N VAL A 284 9.45 20.84 17.09
CA VAL A 284 10.45 21.06 16.03
C VAL A 284 10.43 22.50 15.53
N THR A 285 9.24 23.07 15.28
CA THR A 285 9.11 24.47 14.87
C THR A 285 9.60 25.44 15.96
N SER A 286 9.35 25.10 17.23
CA SER A 286 9.77 25.89 18.38
C SER A 286 11.29 25.86 18.58
N TRP A 287 11.89 24.68 18.43
CA TRP A 287 13.33 24.46 18.64
C TRP A 287 14.18 25.02 17.50
N HIS A 288 13.78 24.80 16.25
CA HIS A 288 14.59 25.17 15.08
C HIS A 288 14.11 26.44 14.37
N GLY A 289 12.96 26.98 14.76
CA GLY A 289 12.37 28.16 14.12
C GLY A 289 11.63 27.86 12.82
N LYS A 290 10.74 28.78 12.43
CA LYS A 290 9.83 28.61 11.28
C LYS A 290 10.50 28.58 9.91
N GLU A 291 11.66 29.24 9.79
CA GLU A 291 12.40 29.37 8.54
C GLU A 291 13.39 28.23 8.30
N SER A 292 13.62 27.38 9.30
CA SER A 292 14.46 26.19 9.14
C SER A 292 13.80 25.16 8.21
N PRO A 293 14.56 24.25 7.59
CA PRO A 293 14.01 23.14 6.81
C PRO A 293 12.95 22.35 7.59
N ALA A 294 13.19 22.12 8.88
CA ALA A 294 12.27 21.40 9.74
C ALA A 294 10.99 22.20 10.05
N GLY A 295 11.11 23.52 10.28
CA GLY A 295 9.98 24.43 10.47
C GLY A 295 9.10 24.62 9.22
N ILE A 296 9.71 24.66 8.04
CA ILE A 296 9.00 24.72 6.75
C ILE A 296 8.23 23.41 6.53
N THR A 297 8.87 22.27 6.75
CA THR A 297 8.23 20.95 6.69
C THR A 297 7.01 20.90 7.63
N ALA A 298 7.20 21.34 8.88
CA ALA A 298 6.13 21.40 9.87
C ALA A 298 4.98 22.33 9.43
N SER A 299 5.28 23.45 8.78
CA SER A 299 4.28 24.39 8.28
C SER A 299 3.43 23.79 7.16
N ILE A 300 4.05 23.08 6.21
CA ILE A 300 3.34 22.36 5.15
C ILE A 300 2.45 21.26 5.76
N MET A 301 3.02 20.47 6.67
CA MET A 301 2.28 19.36 7.30
C MET A 301 1.12 19.87 8.18
N LYS A 302 1.32 20.91 9.00
CA LYS A 302 0.30 21.49 9.91
C LYS A 302 -0.99 21.90 9.20
N LYS A 303 -0.87 22.47 8.00
CA LYS A 303 -2.01 22.85 7.18
C LYS A 303 -2.88 21.64 6.83
N ASN A 304 -2.26 20.50 6.55
CA ASN A 304 -2.94 19.26 6.19
C ASN A 304 -3.75 18.64 7.34
N PHE A 305 -3.47 18.99 8.61
CA PHE A 305 -4.14 18.40 9.77
C PHE A 305 -5.48 19.06 10.14
N ARG A 306 -5.88 20.17 9.50
CA ARG A 306 -7.00 21.00 9.98
C ARG A 306 -8.42 20.48 9.64
N PRO A 307 -8.65 19.64 8.63
CA PRO A 307 -9.97 19.00 8.45
C PRO A 307 -9.97 17.48 8.72
N ASP A 308 -8.92 16.74 8.33
CA ASP A 308 -8.89 15.28 8.37
C ASP A 308 -7.65 14.76 9.10
N PHE A 309 -7.89 14.02 10.18
CA PHE A 309 -6.86 13.37 10.98
C PHE A 309 -6.06 12.36 10.12
N PHE A 310 -4.82 12.74 9.82
CA PHE A 310 -3.75 12.02 9.13
C PHE A 310 -3.88 11.75 7.62
N ALA A 311 -2.89 12.26 6.88
CA ALA A 311 -2.78 12.08 5.44
C ALA A 311 -1.94 10.86 5.00
N LEU A 312 -1.14 10.19 5.86
CA LEU A 312 -0.31 9.05 5.40
C LEU A 312 -1.11 7.77 5.13
N ASP A 313 -2.31 7.66 5.71
CA ASP A 313 -3.20 6.52 5.48
C ASP A 313 -4.25 6.86 4.42
N THR A 314 -4.50 8.15 4.16
CA THR A 314 -5.48 8.61 3.16
C THR A 314 -4.87 9.01 1.82
N SER A 315 -3.54 9.14 1.79
CA SER A 315 -2.73 9.40 0.61
C SER A 315 -1.33 8.80 0.78
N ALA A 316 -0.65 8.50 -0.32
CA ALA A 316 0.77 8.17 -0.25
C ALA A 316 1.58 9.44 0.06
N PRO A 317 2.37 9.49 1.16
CA PRO A 317 3.24 10.62 1.42
C PRO A 317 4.37 10.75 0.43
N THR A 318 4.80 11.99 0.22
CA THR A 318 6.04 12.30 -0.48
C THR A 318 7.18 12.29 0.52
N LYS A 319 7.94 11.20 0.55
CA LYS A 319 9.03 10.95 1.49
C LYS A 319 10.30 11.73 1.16
N SER A 320 10.44 12.16 -0.09
CA SER A 320 11.53 13.03 -0.52
C SER A 320 11.25 14.48 -0.21
N ALA A 321 10.04 14.83 0.28
CA ALA A 321 9.63 16.23 0.33
C ALA A 321 10.44 17.08 1.34
N CYS A 322 11.17 16.52 2.30
CA CYS A 322 12.07 17.35 3.11
C CYS A 322 13.23 17.96 2.29
N VAL A 323 13.58 17.41 1.12
CA VAL A 323 14.54 18.04 0.20
C VAL A 323 14.03 19.39 -0.33
N ILE A 324 12.70 19.55 -0.46
CA ILE A 324 12.09 20.82 -0.90
C ILE A 324 12.13 21.85 0.22
N ALA A 325 12.02 21.42 1.48
CA ALA A 325 12.02 22.33 2.61
C ALA A 325 13.41 22.93 2.82
N HIS A 326 14.46 22.12 2.68
CA HIS A 326 15.83 22.65 2.63
C HIS A 326 16.04 23.57 1.43
N ALA A 327 15.63 23.17 0.22
CA ALA A 327 15.75 24.03 -0.97
C ALA A 327 14.96 25.35 -0.85
N ALA A 328 13.81 25.36 -0.17
CA ALA A 328 13.06 26.58 0.12
C ALA A 328 13.78 27.46 1.15
N ALA A 329 14.36 26.85 2.20
CA ALA A 329 15.11 27.56 3.23
C ALA A 329 16.37 28.23 2.68
N SER A 330 17.18 27.49 1.91
CA SER A 330 18.55 27.88 1.55
C SER A 330 18.79 28.24 0.08
N LYS A 331 17.91 27.81 -0.84
CA LYS A 331 18.10 27.97 -2.30
C LYS A 331 17.00 28.75 -3.02
N GLY A 332 16.04 29.30 -2.29
CA GLY A 332 15.01 30.18 -2.84
C GLY A 332 13.94 29.49 -3.71
N LEU A 333 13.74 28.18 -3.52
CA LEU A 333 12.60 27.44 -4.10
C LEU A 333 11.27 28.08 -3.64
N ASP A 334 10.37 28.36 -4.58
CA ASP A 334 9.02 28.84 -4.26
C ASP A 334 8.01 27.69 -4.33
N VAL A 335 7.47 27.25 -3.19
CA VAL A 335 6.42 26.22 -3.14
C VAL A 335 5.06 26.90 -3.19
N VAL A 336 4.29 26.65 -4.25
CA VAL A 336 2.97 27.25 -4.47
C VAL A 336 1.89 26.19 -4.39
N ILE A 337 0.89 26.43 -3.53
CA ILE A 337 -0.32 25.60 -3.46
C ILE A 337 -1.53 26.43 -3.90
N SER A 338 -2.12 26.05 -5.02
CA SER A 338 -3.28 26.72 -5.62
C SER A 338 -4.12 25.73 -6.43
N PRO A 339 -5.46 25.83 -6.47
CA PRO A 339 -6.32 24.88 -7.18
C PRO A 339 -6.05 24.82 -8.69
N SER A 340 -5.63 25.93 -9.29
CA SER A 340 -5.44 26.06 -10.74
C SER A 340 -4.20 26.89 -11.10
N VAL A 341 -3.80 26.72 -12.35
CA VAL A 341 -2.82 27.56 -13.05
C VAL A 341 -3.33 27.82 -14.47
N GLU A 342 -3.21 29.05 -14.92
CA GLU A 342 -3.51 29.48 -16.29
C GLU A 342 -2.28 30.14 -16.91
N PHE A 343 -2.16 30.11 -18.24
CA PHE A 343 -1.06 30.78 -18.93
C PHE A 343 -1.58 32.06 -19.60
N ILE A 344 -0.95 33.19 -19.25
CA ILE A 344 -1.29 34.54 -19.71
C ILE A 344 -0.06 35.18 -20.39
N ASN A 345 -0.21 36.41 -20.90
CA ASN A 345 0.86 37.19 -21.55
C ASN A 345 1.57 36.39 -22.65
N ASP A 346 0.84 36.11 -23.74
CA ASP A 346 1.29 35.28 -24.86
C ASP A 346 1.75 33.87 -24.46
N GLY A 347 1.31 33.41 -23.29
CA GLY A 347 1.51 32.06 -22.77
C GLY A 347 2.83 31.83 -22.04
N LYS A 348 3.55 32.90 -21.66
CA LYS A 348 4.86 32.82 -20.98
C LYS A 348 4.77 33.02 -19.47
N THR A 349 3.64 33.52 -18.97
CA THR A 349 3.44 33.75 -17.55
C THR A 349 2.41 32.76 -17.00
N ALA A 350 2.81 31.97 -16.01
CA ALA A 350 1.91 31.13 -15.22
C ALA A 350 1.20 31.98 -14.15
N SER A 351 -0.12 31.92 -14.15
CA SER A 351 -1.01 32.66 -13.27
C SER A 351 -1.77 31.71 -12.35
N PHE A 352 -1.44 31.74 -11.07
CA PHE A 352 -2.06 30.91 -10.03
C PHE A 352 -3.18 31.69 -9.36
N GLN A 353 -4.36 31.07 -9.21
CA GLN A 353 -5.52 31.65 -8.52
C GLN A 353 -5.69 31.05 -7.13
N ASP A 354 -6.23 31.81 -6.17
CA ASP A 354 -6.54 31.32 -4.81
C ASP A 354 -5.35 30.63 -4.13
N VAL A 355 -4.21 31.31 -4.11
CA VAL A 355 -2.98 30.78 -3.53
C VAL A 355 -3.11 30.70 -2.01
N THR A 356 -3.05 29.46 -1.51
CA THR A 356 -3.20 29.13 -0.08
C THR A 356 -1.86 28.89 0.62
N PHE A 357 -0.77 28.74 -0.14
CA PHE A 357 0.59 28.59 0.37
C PHE A 357 1.57 29.13 -0.67
N GLN A 358 2.56 29.90 -0.22
CA GLN A 358 3.63 30.38 -1.09
C GLN A 358 4.96 30.39 -0.31
N GLY A 359 6.03 29.95 -0.97
CA GLY A 359 7.37 29.92 -0.43
C GLY A 359 7.46 28.95 0.75
N LYS A 360 7.25 29.48 1.95
CA LYS A 360 7.55 28.82 3.22
C LYS A 360 6.36 28.77 4.19
N SER A 361 5.26 29.47 3.90
CA SER A 361 4.13 29.58 4.83
C SER A 361 2.79 29.69 4.12
N GLU A 362 1.71 29.58 4.91
CA GLU A 362 0.35 29.90 4.45
C GLU A 362 0.32 31.30 3.81
N SER A 363 -0.45 31.42 2.74
CA SER A 363 -0.66 32.63 1.98
C SER A 363 -2.14 32.79 1.69
N LYS A 364 -2.59 34.04 1.50
CA LYS A 364 -3.96 34.36 1.07
C LYS A 364 -3.89 35.37 -0.06
N LYS A 365 -3.29 34.96 -1.18
CA LYS A 365 -3.23 35.78 -2.39
C LYS A 365 -4.30 35.31 -3.36
N ALA A 366 -5.15 36.22 -3.81
CA ALA A 366 -6.13 35.92 -4.84
C ALA A 366 -5.46 35.48 -6.15
N LYS A 367 -4.30 36.07 -6.47
CA LYS A 367 -3.56 35.81 -7.70
C LYS A 367 -2.05 35.90 -7.49
N LEU A 368 -1.29 35.06 -8.18
CA LEU A 368 0.18 35.11 -8.25
C LEU A 368 0.63 34.81 -9.69
N ASP A 369 1.41 35.71 -10.27
CA ASP A 369 1.90 35.60 -11.65
C ASP A 369 3.42 35.38 -11.65
N MET A 370 3.90 34.43 -12.46
CA MET A 370 5.31 34.09 -12.58
C MET A 370 5.67 33.74 -14.02
N ASP A 371 6.73 34.33 -14.57
CA ASP A 371 7.24 33.95 -15.89
C ASP A 371 7.89 32.56 -15.86
N VAL A 372 7.74 31.82 -16.95
CA VAL A 372 8.20 30.44 -17.07
C VAL A 372 8.88 30.24 -18.42
N ASP A 373 10.09 29.67 -18.40
CA ASP A 373 10.81 29.23 -19.60
C ASP A 373 10.68 27.72 -19.82
N VAL A 374 10.60 26.95 -18.71
CA VAL A 374 10.59 25.49 -18.71
C VAL A 374 9.54 24.97 -17.76
N ILE A 375 8.74 24.00 -18.21
CA ILE A 375 7.80 23.25 -17.39
C ILE A 375 8.27 21.79 -17.30
N VAL A 376 8.43 21.29 -16.07
CA VAL A 376 8.66 19.87 -15.81
C VAL A 376 7.42 19.25 -15.18
N LEU A 377 6.77 18.37 -15.93
CA LEU A 377 5.56 17.68 -15.52
C LEU A 377 5.89 16.43 -14.69
N CYS A 378 5.63 16.52 -13.39
CA CYS A 378 5.69 15.42 -12.43
C CYS A 378 4.26 14.94 -12.11
N THR A 379 3.45 14.78 -13.16
CA THR A 379 2.00 14.58 -13.14
C THR A 379 1.56 13.12 -13.13
N GLY A 380 2.51 12.21 -12.88
CA GLY A 380 2.27 10.78 -12.72
C GLY A 380 2.15 10.03 -14.05
N TYR A 381 1.65 8.81 -13.95
CA TYR A 381 1.59 7.86 -15.06
C TYR A 381 0.22 7.18 -15.10
N LYS A 382 -0.08 6.58 -16.26
CA LYS A 382 -1.20 5.67 -16.50
C LYS A 382 -0.63 4.31 -16.94
N PHE A 383 -1.47 3.28 -16.91
CA PHE A 383 -1.17 1.96 -17.47
C PHE A 383 -2.41 1.42 -18.18
N ASN A 384 -2.20 0.52 -19.15
CA ASN A 384 -3.27 -0.21 -19.81
C ASN A 384 -2.80 -1.60 -20.27
N PHE A 385 -3.76 -2.45 -20.60
CA PHE A 385 -3.53 -3.81 -21.09
C PHE A 385 -4.18 -4.05 -22.45
N ASP A 386 -4.28 -3.05 -23.32
CA ASP A 386 -4.97 -3.20 -24.62
C ASP A 386 -4.32 -4.24 -25.55
N TRP A 387 -3.05 -4.56 -25.31
CA TRP A 387 -2.25 -5.60 -25.96
C TRP A 387 -2.56 -7.02 -25.46
N ILE A 388 -3.35 -7.17 -24.38
CA ILE A 388 -3.86 -8.45 -23.89
C ILE A 388 -5.28 -8.67 -24.44
N LYS A 389 -5.52 -9.83 -25.04
CA LYS A 389 -6.82 -10.27 -25.55
C LYS A 389 -7.21 -11.59 -24.91
N ILE A 390 -8.48 -11.72 -24.56
CA ILE A 390 -9.09 -12.96 -24.09
C ILE A 390 -10.09 -13.34 -25.17
N GLU A 391 -9.91 -14.48 -25.84
CA GLU A 391 -10.84 -14.91 -26.89
C GLU A 391 -12.20 -15.16 -26.26
N GLY A 392 -13.26 -14.49 -26.74
CA GLY A 392 -14.61 -14.68 -26.17
C GLY A 392 -14.88 -13.99 -24.82
N GLY A 393 -13.85 -13.43 -24.17
CA GLY A 393 -13.95 -12.79 -22.85
C GLY A 393 -13.80 -11.26 -22.87
N ASP A 394 -14.07 -10.66 -21.71
CA ASP A 394 -13.96 -9.21 -21.50
C ASP A 394 -12.51 -8.73 -21.40
N LYS A 395 -12.30 -7.44 -21.67
CA LYS A 395 -11.00 -6.80 -21.43
C LYS A 395 -10.69 -6.76 -19.93
N ILE A 396 -9.41 -6.92 -19.59
CA ILE A 396 -8.93 -6.67 -18.23
C ILE A 396 -9.12 -5.18 -17.91
N GLU A 397 -9.94 -4.88 -16.89
CA GLU A 397 -10.11 -3.51 -16.42
C GLU A 397 -8.83 -2.99 -15.78
N ASN A 398 -8.42 -1.76 -16.12
CA ASN A 398 -7.21 -1.11 -15.59
C ASN A 398 -7.39 -0.61 -14.13
N ASN A 399 -7.87 -1.46 -13.24
CA ASN A 399 -8.20 -1.10 -11.86
C ASN A 399 -7.77 -2.21 -10.87
N PRO A 400 -6.57 -2.07 -10.26
CA PRO A 400 -6.05 -3.04 -9.30
C PRO A 400 -6.98 -3.36 -8.12
N ARG A 401 -7.82 -2.40 -7.71
CA ARG A 401 -8.80 -2.57 -6.62
C ARG A 401 -9.89 -3.61 -6.94
N LYS A 402 -10.05 -3.99 -8.21
CA LYS A 402 -10.99 -5.04 -8.64
C LYS A 402 -10.30 -6.39 -8.85
N TRP A 403 -8.99 -6.46 -8.65
CA TRP A 403 -8.24 -7.72 -8.73
C TRP A 403 -7.93 -8.18 -7.31
N PHE A 404 -8.13 -9.47 -7.05
CA PHE A 404 -7.84 -10.01 -5.73
C PHE A 404 -6.36 -9.81 -5.40
N LYS A 405 -6.09 -9.14 -4.28
CA LYS A 405 -4.75 -8.72 -3.85
C LYS A 405 -3.99 -7.90 -4.88
N HIS A 406 -4.69 -7.12 -5.72
CA HIS A 406 -4.11 -6.37 -6.84
C HIS A 406 -3.33 -7.28 -7.82
N CYS A 407 -3.65 -8.57 -7.86
CA CYS A 407 -2.87 -9.57 -8.58
C CYS A 407 -3.72 -10.46 -9.49
N PHE A 408 -4.88 -10.91 -9.02
CA PHE A 408 -5.69 -11.90 -9.75
C PHE A 408 -7.01 -11.27 -10.21
N PRO A 409 -7.16 -10.95 -11.51
CA PRO A 409 -8.43 -10.51 -12.06
C PRO A 409 -9.49 -11.62 -11.93
N ALA A 410 -10.76 -11.23 -11.88
CA ALA A 410 -11.89 -12.17 -11.83
C ALA A 410 -11.81 -13.17 -12.98
N ASP A 411 -12.13 -14.43 -12.70
CA ASP A 411 -12.14 -15.58 -13.61
C ASP A 411 -10.83 -15.90 -14.36
N LEU A 412 -9.73 -15.22 -14.03
CA LEU A 412 -8.43 -15.40 -14.70
C LEU A 412 -7.30 -15.78 -13.74
N GLY A 413 -7.54 -15.86 -12.43
CA GLY A 413 -6.48 -16.00 -11.44
C GLY A 413 -5.63 -17.28 -11.58
N ASP A 414 -6.18 -18.34 -12.17
CA ASP A 414 -5.49 -19.59 -12.49
C ASP A 414 -4.71 -19.56 -13.82
N LYS A 415 -4.84 -18.48 -14.61
CA LYS A 415 -4.14 -18.25 -15.88
C LYS A 415 -3.25 -17.00 -15.90
N LEU A 416 -3.53 -16.02 -15.04
CA LEU A 416 -2.95 -14.68 -15.08
C LEU A 416 -2.67 -14.13 -13.69
N GLY A 417 -1.46 -13.63 -13.48
CA GLY A 417 -1.06 -12.88 -12.30
C GLY A 417 -0.46 -11.52 -12.66
N LEU A 418 -0.82 -10.47 -11.92
CA LEU A 418 -0.27 -9.13 -12.08
C LEU A 418 0.60 -8.77 -10.86
N LEU A 419 1.89 -8.56 -11.10
CA LEU A 419 2.87 -8.22 -10.06
C LEU A 419 3.36 -6.78 -10.25
N GLY A 420 3.59 -6.08 -9.13
CA GLY A 420 3.95 -4.66 -9.15
C GLY A 420 2.78 -3.67 -9.20
N TYR A 421 1.55 -4.15 -9.00
CA TYR A 421 0.32 -3.34 -8.97
C TYR A 421 -0.26 -3.15 -7.56
N ALA A 422 0.25 -3.87 -6.56
CA ALA A 422 0.12 -3.53 -5.15
C ALA A 422 1.22 -2.52 -4.79
N ARG A 423 0.86 -1.24 -4.70
CA ARG A 423 1.77 -0.15 -4.34
C ARG A 423 1.54 0.25 -2.88
N PRO A 424 2.40 -0.16 -1.94
CA PRO A 424 2.21 0.24 -0.56
C PRO A 424 2.37 1.76 -0.41
N ALA A 425 1.45 2.40 0.33
CA ALA A 425 1.57 3.82 0.68
C ALA A 425 2.88 4.08 1.47
N GLN A 426 3.29 3.09 2.25
CA GLN A 426 4.60 3.02 2.87
C GLN A 426 5.12 1.59 2.78
N GLY A 427 6.28 1.40 2.16
CA GLY A 427 6.93 0.10 2.02
C GLY A 427 7.48 -0.10 0.61
N GLY A 428 7.89 -1.32 0.29
CA GLY A 428 8.47 -1.66 -1.01
C GLY A 428 7.51 -2.46 -1.89
N ILE A 429 7.30 -2.00 -3.13
CA ILE A 429 6.63 -2.79 -4.19
C ILE A 429 7.28 -4.17 -4.41
N PRO A 430 8.63 -4.32 -4.38
CA PRO A 430 9.28 -5.62 -4.55
C PRO A 430 8.80 -6.66 -3.53
N GLN A 431 8.54 -6.22 -2.30
CA GLN A 431 8.10 -7.09 -1.19
C GLN A 431 6.69 -7.64 -1.42
N CYS A 432 5.77 -6.75 -1.80
CA CYS A 432 4.40 -7.14 -2.18
C CYS A 432 4.43 -8.12 -3.37
N SER A 433 5.29 -7.85 -4.36
CA SER A 433 5.45 -8.68 -5.55
C SER A 433 6.06 -10.05 -5.23
N GLU A 434 7.05 -10.11 -4.33
CA GLU A 434 7.67 -11.36 -3.91
C GLU A 434 6.68 -12.27 -3.18
N LEU A 435 5.90 -11.74 -2.25
CA LEU A 435 4.86 -12.53 -1.56
C LEU A 435 3.82 -13.07 -2.55
N LEU A 436 3.35 -12.23 -3.48
CA LEU A 436 2.42 -12.68 -4.51
C LEU A 436 3.05 -13.72 -5.46
N ALA A 437 4.31 -13.54 -5.85
CA ALA A 437 5.05 -14.51 -6.67
C ALA A 437 5.19 -15.87 -5.96
N ARG A 438 5.53 -15.87 -4.67
CA ARG A 438 5.53 -17.08 -3.83
C ARG A 438 4.18 -17.77 -3.82
N TYR A 439 3.10 -17.00 -3.70
CA TYR A 439 1.75 -17.56 -3.72
C TYR A 439 1.39 -18.14 -5.09
N ILE A 440 1.68 -17.44 -6.20
CA ILE A 440 1.48 -17.95 -7.56
C ILE A 440 2.23 -19.27 -7.77
N ALA A 441 3.48 -19.37 -7.32
CA ALA A 441 4.27 -20.59 -7.46
C ALA A 441 3.59 -21.79 -6.77
N LEU A 442 3.06 -21.57 -5.56
CA LEU A 442 2.30 -22.59 -4.82
C LEU A 442 0.95 -22.93 -5.47
N LEU A 443 0.29 -21.97 -6.10
CA LEU A 443 -0.93 -22.22 -6.88
C LEU A 443 -0.64 -23.11 -8.09
N LEU A 444 0.43 -22.82 -8.82
CA LEU A 444 0.81 -23.57 -10.02
C LEU A 444 1.31 -24.98 -9.71
N ASN A 445 1.90 -25.19 -8.53
CA ASN A 445 2.24 -26.51 -8.01
C ASN A 445 1.06 -27.22 -7.32
N GLU A 446 -0.13 -26.62 -7.30
CA GLU A 446 -1.34 -27.20 -6.69
C GLU A 446 -1.21 -27.44 -5.17
N GLU A 447 -0.21 -26.80 -4.52
CA GLU A 447 -0.03 -26.81 -3.07
C GLU A 447 -0.97 -25.83 -2.35
N ARG A 448 -1.50 -24.86 -3.09
CA ARG A 448 -2.50 -23.89 -2.64
C ARG A 448 -3.55 -23.71 -3.72
N THR A 449 -4.69 -23.16 -3.33
CA THR A 449 -5.75 -22.74 -4.25
C THR A 449 -6.14 -21.30 -3.97
N LEU A 450 -6.70 -20.63 -4.96
CA LEU A 450 -7.41 -19.37 -4.74
C LEU A 450 -8.66 -19.64 -3.87
N PRO A 451 -9.08 -18.68 -3.03
CA PRO A 451 -10.39 -18.74 -2.39
C PRO A 451 -11.49 -18.86 -3.45
N LYS A 452 -12.56 -19.62 -3.19
CA LYS A 452 -13.63 -19.84 -4.17
C LYS A 452 -14.35 -18.56 -4.62
N ASN A 453 -14.35 -17.53 -3.79
CA ASN A 453 -15.03 -16.25 -3.96
C ASN A 453 -14.03 -15.07 -3.99
N TYR A 454 -12.84 -15.30 -4.55
CA TYR A 454 -11.77 -14.31 -4.56
C TYR A 454 -12.14 -13.03 -5.34
N ASP A 455 -12.98 -13.16 -6.35
CA ASP A 455 -13.58 -12.09 -7.15
C ASP A 455 -14.45 -11.15 -6.29
N VAL A 456 -15.38 -11.72 -5.52
CA VAL A 456 -16.22 -10.97 -4.58
C VAL A 456 -15.37 -10.34 -3.48
N GLN A 457 -14.37 -11.09 -2.99
CA GLN A 457 -13.44 -10.59 -1.99
C GLN A 457 -12.62 -9.40 -2.53
N ALA A 458 -12.21 -9.42 -3.79
CA ALA A 458 -11.51 -8.31 -4.42
C ALA A 458 -12.35 -7.02 -4.38
N LEU A 459 -13.64 -7.11 -4.72
CA LEU A 459 -14.54 -5.95 -4.71
C LEU A 459 -14.74 -5.38 -3.30
N ILE A 460 -14.81 -6.24 -2.28
CA ILE A 460 -14.92 -5.80 -0.88
C ILE A 460 -13.64 -5.08 -0.45
N GLU A 461 -12.48 -5.69 -0.69
CA GLU A 461 -11.18 -5.14 -0.32
C GLU A 461 -10.91 -3.81 -1.04
N GLY A 462 -11.21 -3.74 -2.34
CA GLY A 462 -11.02 -2.54 -3.15
C GLY A 462 -11.91 -1.37 -2.74
N ARG A 463 -13.13 -1.62 -2.24
CA ARG A 463 -13.99 -0.58 -1.66
C ARG A 463 -13.39 -0.03 -0.36
N ALA A 464 -12.93 -0.90 0.54
CA ALA A 464 -12.27 -0.48 1.76
C ALA A 464 -10.99 0.34 1.49
N GLU A 465 -10.23 -0.03 0.47
CA GLU A 465 -9.06 0.74 0.02
C GLU A 465 -9.44 2.09 -0.59
N ALA A 466 -10.55 2.17 -1.34
CA ALA A 466 -11.06 3.43 -1.88
C ALA A 466 -11.51 4.40 -0.77
N GLU A 467 -12.18 3.89 0.26
CA GLU A 467 -12.55 4.65 1.46
C GLU A 467 -11.34 5.09 2.27
N THR A 468 -10.32 4.23 2.35
CA THR A 468 -9.07 4.54 3.05
C THR A 468 -8.31 5.64 2.32
N PHE A 469 -8.01 5.46 1.03
CA PHE A 469 -7.21 6.37 0.20
C PHE A 469 -8.03 7.43 -0.55
N TYR A 470 -9.11 7.93 0.06
CA TYR A 470 -10.06 8.86 -0.58
C TYR A 470 -9.44 10.20 -1.01
N ALA A 471 -8.35 10.66 -0.37
CA ALA A 471 -7.66 11.91 -0.73
C ALA A 471 -6.84 11.77 -2.04
N THR A 472 -6.67 10.54 -2.54
CA THR A 472 -6.01 10.23 -3.81
C THR A 472 -6.81 9.20 -4.61
N PRO A 473 -8.04 9.52 -5.02
CA PRO A 473 -8.98 8.53 -5.57
C PRO A 473 -8.50 7.95 -6.91
N HIS A 474 -7.66 8.68 -7.64
CA HIS A 474 -7.10 8.25 -8.92
C HIS A 474 -5.84 7.37 -8.79
N THR A 475 -5.28 7.21 -7.59
CA THR A 475 -4.12 6.32 -7.37
C THR A 475 -4.61 4.93 -7.00
N LEU A 476 -5.09 4.19 -8.00
CA LEU A 476 -5.81 2.92 -7.81
C LEU A 476 -4.94 1.78 -7.26
N ALA A 477 -3.61 1.88 -7.37
CA ALA A 477 -2.70 0.83 -6.93
C ALA A 477 -2.38 0.86 -5.42
N LEU A 478 -2.85 1.86 -4.66
CA LEU A 478 -2.45 2.03 -3.25
C LEU A 478 -3.00 0.93 -2.35
N VAL A 479 -2.13 0.36 -1.53
CA VAL A 479 -2.46 -0.58 -0.45
C VAL A 479 -1.77 -0.15 0.85
N GLU A 480 -2.29 -0.61 1.99
CA GLU A 480 -1.56 -0.51 3.25
C GLU A 480 -0.66 -1.74 3.43
N PHE A 481 0.63 -1.51 3.67
CA PHE A 481 1.64 -2.57 3.58
C PHE A 481 1.42 -3.72 4.58
N SER A 482 1.31 -3.41 5.87
CA SER A 482 1.21 -4.45 6.91
C SER A 482 -0.05 -5.31 6.77
N PRO A 483 -1.26 -4.73 6.58
CA PRO A 483 -2.47 -5.49 6.25
C PRO A 483 -2.33 -6.37 5.02
N PHE A 484 -1.81 -5.79 3.93
CA PHE A 484 -1.65 -6.47 2.66
C PHE A 484 -0.68 -7.66 2.78
N ALA A 485 0.55 -7.40 3.23
CA ALA A 485 1.61 -8.38 3.32
C ALA A 485 1.25 -9.54 4.26
N ASN A 486 0.64 -9.25 5.42
CA ASN A 486 0.17 -10.31 6.33
C ASN A 486 -0.99 -11.13 5.73
N SER A 487 -1.86 -10.52 4.91
CA SER A 487 -2.93 -11.28 4.23
C SER A 487 -2.38 -12.24 3.18
N VAL A 488 -1.40 -11.82 2.39
CA VAL A 488 -0.77 -12.69 1.39
C VAL A 488 0.06 -13.76 2.09
N ALA A 489 0.77 -13.41 3.16
CA ALA A 489 1.51 -14.38 3.99
C ALA A 489 0.59 -15.47 4.59
N ARG A 490 -0.68 -15.15 4.90
CA ARG A 490 -1.69 -16.15 5.31
C ARG A 490 -2.01 -17.15 4.22
N LEU A 491 -2.19 -16.68 2.98
CA LEU A 491 -2.45 -17.53 1.82
C LEU A 491 -1.29 -18.49 1.56
N ILE A 492 -0.05 -18.01 1.74
CA ILE A 492 1.17 -18.82 1.64
C ILE A 492 1.30 -19.78 2.84
N GLY A 493 0.92 -19.33 4.03
CA GLY A 493 1.21 -20.00 5.31
C GLY A 493 2.58 -19.64 5.88
N CYS A 494 3.12 -18.46 5.54
CA CYS A 494 4.44 -17.98 5.97
C CYS A 494 4.39 -16.78 6.93
N GLU A 495 3.26 -16.60 7.62
CA GLU A 495 3.14 -15.50 8.58
C GLU A 495 4.25 -15.56 9.64
N PRO A 496 4.85 -14.42 10.00
CA PRO A 496 5.94 -14.39 10.96
C PRO A 496 5.52 -14.93 12.34
N SER A 497 6.34 -15.82 12.92
CA SER A 497 6.10 -16.39 14.24
C SER A 497 6.69 -15.49 15.30
N VAL A 498 5.98 -15.35 16.41
CA VAL A 498 6.41 -14.54 17.54
C VAL A 498 7.49 -15.30 18.32
N PRO A 499 8.70 -14.74 18.52
CA PRO A 499 9.81 -15.45 19.18
C PRO A 499 9.70 -15.39 20.72
N ILE A 500 8.70 -16.05 21.30
CA ILE A 500 8.34 -15.96 22.74
C ILE A 500 9.46 -16.38 23.72
N PHE A 501 10.45 -17.17 23.27
CA PHE A 501 11.53 -17.66 24.13
C PHE A 501 12.79 -16.77 24.14
N SER A 502 12.78 -15.66 23.42
CA SER A 502 13.90 -14.71 23.39
C SER A 502 13.39 -13.30 23.66
N PRO A 503 13.56 -12.77 24.90
CA PRO A 503 13.13 -11.42 25.26
C PRO A 503 13.60 -10.35 24.27
N THR A 504 14.87 -10.41 23.86
CA THR A 504 15.46 -9.47 22.90
C THR A 504 14.81 -9.55 21.53
N ARG A 505 14.69 -10.75 20.94
CA ARG A 505 14.08 -10.92 19.61
C ARG A 505 12.58 -10.63 19.63
N PHE A 506 11.93 -10.90 20.75
CA PHE A 506 10.53 -10.60 20.96
C PHE A 506 10.26 -9.11 20.89
N ILE A 507 11.03 -8.28 21.60
CA ILE A 507 10.90 -6.82 21.50
C ILE A 507 11.16 -6.36 20.06
N LYS A 508 12.28 -6.78 19.46
CA LYS A 508 12.66 -6.43 18.09
C LYS A 508 11.61 -6.82 17.05
N PHE A 509 10.95 -7.96 17.22
CA PHE A 509 9.87 -8.40 16.34
C PHE A 509 8.73 -7.38 16.30
N TRP A 510 8.43 -6.72 17.42
CA TRP A 510 7.36 -5.74 17.51
C TRP A 510 7.80 -4.32 17.11
N THR A 511 9.05 -3.95 17.41
CA THR A 511 9.55 -2.57 17.28
C THR A 511 10.28 -2.30 15.97
N LEU A 512 10.91 -3.31 15.36
CA LEU A 512 11.50 -3.14 14.04
C LEU A 512 10.41 -2.95 12.99
N PRO A 513 10.72 -2.20 11.90
CA PRO A 513 9.89 -2.23 10.70
C PRO A 513 9.65 -3.66 10.26
N LEU A 514 8.49 -3.91 9.63
CA LEU A 514 8.10 -5.20 9.08
C LEU A 514 8.95 -5.58 7.85
N TRP A 515 10.25 -5.76 8.05
CA TRP A 515 11.20 -6.19 7.01
C TRP A 515 10.79 -7.54 6.42
N THR A 516 11.07 -7.71 5.13
CA THR A 516 10.67 -8.87 4.34
C THR A 516 11.20 -10.18 4.90
N CYS A 517 12.40 -10.17 5.49
CA CYS A 517 13.01 -11.37 6.06
C CYS A 517 12.15 -12.04 7.14
N PHE A 518 11.26 -11.30 7.83
CA PHE A 518 10.33 -11.88 8.80
C PHE A 518 9.37 -12.90 8.16
N TYR A 519 9.05 -12.76 6.88
CA TYR A 519 8.20 -13.71 6.12
C TYR A 519 8.94 -14.98 5.68
N ARG A 520 10.19 -15.15 6.12
CA ARG A 520 10.99 -16.39 6.02
C ARG A 520 11.17 -17.05 7.40
N LEU A 521 10.46 -16.61 8.44
CA LEU A 521 10.47 -17.29 9.75
C LEU A 521 9.71 -18.62 9.74
N ASN A 522 8.67 -18.77 8.91
CA ASN A 522 7.88 -20.00 8.83
C ASN A 522 7.40 -20.24 7.39
N GLY A 523 6.80 -21.41 7.18
CA GLY A 523 6.15 -21.77 5.93
C GLY A 523 7.12 -22.18 4.82
N PRO A 524 6.63 -22.29 3.57
CA PRO A 524 7.44 -22.67 2.42
C PRO A 524 8.64 -21.73 2.22
N GLY A 525 9.84 -22.30 2.05
CA GLY A 525 11.08 -21.53 1.87
C GLY A 525 11.56 -20.80 3.12
N ALA A 526 11.20 -21.25 4.33
CA ALA A 526 11.64 -20.64 5.58
C ALA A 526 13.16 -20.74 5.79
N ASN A 527 13.76 -19.64 6.23
CA ASN A 527 15.14 -19.58 6.70
C ASN A 527 15.25 -18.66 7.93
N PRO A 528 14.79 -19.14 9.12
CA PRO A 528 14.79 -18.32 10.33
C PRO A 528 16.18 -17.85 10.75
N ARG A 529 17.22 -18.65 10.48
CA ARG A 529 18.59 -18.32 10.83
C ARG A 529 19.08 -17.08 10.07
N ALA A 530 18.78 -16.99 8.77
CA ALA A 530 19.10 -15.80 7.97
C ALA A 530 18.31 -14.57 8.44
N CYS A 531 17.01 -14.71 8.70
CA CYS A 531 16.19 -13.61 9.24
C CYS A 531 16.76 -13.07 10.56
N TRP A 532 17.03 -13.95 11.53
CA TRP A 532 17.56 -13.51 12.82
C TRP A 532 18.99 -12.96 12.71
N LYS A 533 19.80 -13.41 11.75
CA LYS A 533 21.12 -12.80 11.48
C LYS A 533 20.99 -11.33 11.08
N VAL A 534 19.95 -10.94 10.34
CA VAL A 534 19.68 -9.53 10.00
C VAL A 534 19.21 -8.75 11.23
N VAL A 535 18.23 -9.30 11.95
CA VAL A 535 17.60 -8.64 13.11
C VAL A 535 18.54 -8.52 14.31
N ASP A 536 19.45 -9.48 14.50
CA ASP A 536 20.37 -9.51 15.63
C ASP A 536 21.55 -8.55 15.49
N LYS A 537 21.75 -7.92 14.32
CA LYS A 537 22.74 -6.83 14.14
C LYS A 537 22.48 -5.62 15.04
N TYR A 538 21.21 -5.33 15.34
CA TYR A 538 20.80 -4.10 16.05
C TYR A 538 20.59 -4.36 17.54
N ARG A 539 20.85 -3.39 18.42
CA ARG A 539 20.50 -3.54 19.85
C ARG A 539 19.04 -3.16 20.05
N VAL A 540 18.42 -3.60 21.15
CA VAL A 540 17.01 -3.29 21.43
C VAL A 540 16.75 -1.78 21.40
N LYS A 541 17.61 -0.99 22.05
CA LYS A 541 17.47 0.48 22.10
C LYS A 541 17.47 1.14 20.72
N ASP A 542 18.18 0.58 19.75
CA ASP A 542 18.29 1.11 18.38
C ASP A 542 17.00 0.87 17.57
N THR A 543 16.12 0.01 18.06
CA THR A 543 14.83 -0.32 17.44
C THR A 543 13.66 0.44 18.06
N LEU A 544 13.89 1.14 19.17
CA LEU A 544 12.87 1.89 19.86
C LEU A 544 12.73 3.28 19.25
N VAL A 545 11.49 3.71 19.13
CA VAL A 545 11.14 4.98 18.52
C VAL A 545 11.72 6.13 19.35
N PRO A 546 12.11 7.24 18.71
CA PRO A 546 12.72 8.35 19.45
C PRO A 546 11.73 9.05 20.38
N MET A 547 12.27 9.70 21.42
CA MET A 547 11.51 10.60 22.27
C MET A 547 11.09 11.85 21.48
N PRO A 548 9.86 12.40 21.67
CA PRO A 548 8.88 12.06 22.71
C PRO A 548 7.87 10.95 22.33
N LEU A 549 7.90 10.43 21.10
CA LEU A 549 6.94 9.41 20.63
C LEU A 549 6.96 8.15 21.51
N LEU A 550 8.12 7.82 22.08
CA LEU A 550 8.28 6.70 23.01
C LEU A 550 7.41 6.81 24.29
N ILE A 551 7.17 8.01 24.83
CA ILE A 551 6.29 8.18 26.01
C ILE A 551 4.85 7.84 25.62
N ILE A 552 4.38 8.39 24.50
CA ILE A 552 3.02 8.18 23.99
C ILE A 552 2.82 6.70 23.69
N PHE A 553 3.82 6.10 23.06
CA PHE A 553 3.93 4.67 22.86
C PHE A 553 3.71 3.91 24.18
N ILE A 554 4.49 4.19 25.24
CA ILE A 554 4.37 3.50 26.54
C ILE A 554 2.98 3.67 27.16
N VAL A 555 2.44 4.89 27.20
CA VAL A 555 1.15 5.21 27.83
C VAL A 555 -0.02 4.51 27.12
N PHE A 556 -0.04 4.52 25.79
CA PHE A 556 -1.11 3.90 25.02
C PHE A 556 -1.00 2.37 24.98
N GLY A 557 0.23 1.85 24.88
CA GLY A 557 0.52 0.42 24.92
C GLY A 557 0.06 -0.26 26.20
N THR A 558 0.14 0.44 27.33
CA THR A 558 -0.26 -0.07 28.65
C THR A 558 -1.76 0.08 28.93
N LEU A 559 -2.37 1.22 28.61
CA LEU A 559 -3.75 1.53 29.02
C LEU A 559 -4.81 1.07 28.00
N MET A 560 -4.52 1.14 26.71
CA MET A 560 -5.55 1.02 25.68
C MET A 560 -5.59 -0.36 25.01
N GLN A 561 -4.52 -1.15 25.13
CA GLN A 561 -4.48 -2.54 24.65
C GLN A 561 -5.52 -3.46 25.35
N PRO A 562 -5.71 -3.37 26.69
CA PRO A 562 -6.78 -4.10 27.36
C PRO A 562 -8.18 -3.69 26.86
N LEU A 563 -8.39 -2.40 26.55
CA LEU A 563 -9.65 -1.90 26.01
C LEU A 563 -9.94 -2.45 24.62
N MET A 564 -8.94 -2.58 23.73
CA MET A 564 -9.12 -3.24 22.43
C MET A 564 -9.47 -4.72 22.56
N ILE A 565 -8.85 -5.42 23.52
CA ILE A 565 -9.16 -6.83 23.78
C ILE A 565 -10.61 -6.95 24.24
N LEU A 566 -11.07 -6.06 25.12
CA LEU A 566 -12.47 -5.99 25.56
C LEU A 566 -13.41 -5.66 24.40
N GLU A 567 -13.08 -4.68 23.56
CA GLU A 567 -13.86 -4.34 22.35
C GLU A 567 -13.91 -5.51 21.36
N TYR A 568 -12.83 -6.26 21.13
CA TYR A 568 -12.86 -7.42 20.26
C TYR A 568 -13.74 -8.55 20.83
N ILE A 569 -13.63 -8.81 22.13
CA ILE A 569 -14.37 -9.89 22.80
C ILE A 569 -15.86 -9.56 22.92
N PHE A 570 -16.22 -8.29 23.15
CA PHE A 570 -17.58 -7.86 23.50
C PHE A 570 -18.24 -6.91 22.49
N GLY A 571 -17.46 -6.32 21.59
CA GLY A 571 -17.88 -5.29 20.63
C GLY A 571 -18.89 -5.73 19.57
N PRO A 572 -18.84 -6.97 19.03
CA PRO A 572 -19.89 -7.45 18.13
C PRO A 572 -21.29 -7.46 18.76
N SER A 573 -21.38 -7.50 20.09
CA SER A 573 -22.65 -7.46 20.83
C SER A 573 -23.01 -6.10 21.45
N LEU A 574 -22.07 -5.14 21.53
CA LEU A 574 -22.26 -3.86 22.22
C LEU A 574 -22.22 -2.63 21.29
N LEU A 575 -21.57 -2.73 20.12
CA LEU A 575 -21.23 -1.60 19.28
C LEU A 575 -21.43 -1.87 17.77
N ASP A 576 -22.35 -2.76 17.40
CA ASP A 576 -22.78 -2.88 16.00
C ASP A 576 -23.68 -1.68 15.62
N ARG A 577 -23.06 -0.51 15.47
CA ARG A 577 -23.67 0.61 14.75
C ARG A 577 -23.43 0.31 13.29
N GLY A 578 -24.47 -0.23 12.65
CA GLY A 578 -24.47 -0.77 11.30
C GLY A 578 -23.57 -0.03 10.30
N GLN A 579 -23.03 -0.80 9.35
CA GLN A 579 -22.18 -0.36 8.25
C GLN A 579 -22.52 1.07 7.81
N SER A 580 -21.66 2.02 8.19
CA SER A 580 -21.89 3.43 7.93
C SER A 580 -21.92 3.67 6.42
N SER A 581 -23.04 4.19 5.95
CA SER A 581 -23.27 4.60 4.58
C SER A 581 -22.94 6.09 4.31
N SER A 582 -22.13 6.77 5.14
CA SER A 582 -21.86 8.21 4.92
C SER A 582 -20.48 8.73 5.35
N GLU A 583 -20.11 9.82 4.66
CA GLU A 583 -19.04 10.80 4.87
C GLU A 583 -18.52 10.90 6.32
N VAL A 584 -17.22 10.55 6.46
CA VAL A 584 -16.26 10.97 7.50
C VAL A 584 -16.86 11.28 8.89
N LEU A 585 -17.10 10.23 9.67
CA LEU A 585 -17.24 10.37 11.13
C LEU A 585 -15.97 11.00 11.74
N PRO A 586 -16.06 11.78 12.84
CA PRO A 586 -14.90 12.31 13.55
C PRO A 586 -13.99 11.16 14.03
N ARG A 587 -12.82 11.03 13.40
CA ARG A 587 -11.89 9.89 13.53
C ARG A 587 -11.15 9.79 14.87
N LEU A 588 -11.64 10.44 15.93
CA LEU A 588 -10.99 10.50 17.24
C LEU A 588 -10.83 9.12 17.90
N PHE A 589 -11.73 8.16 17.58
CA PHE A 589 -11.75 6.82 18.18
C PHE A 589 -11.75 5.68 17.16
N HIS A 590 -11.61 5.96 15.86
CA HIS A 590 -11.40 4.89 14.88
C HIS A 590 -9.99 4.35 15.07
N TRP A 591 -9.92 3.19 15.73
CA TRP A 591 -8.73 2.36 15.71
C TRP A 591 -8.35 2.05 14.26
N ARG A 592 -7.04 1.86 14.00
CA ARG A 592 -6.57 1.12 12.81
C ARG A 592 -6.99 -0.36 12.82
N VAL A 593 -8.09 -0.66 13.49
CA VAL A 593 -8.67 -1.97 13.79
C VAL A 593 -10.20 -1.85 13.67
N GLY A 594 -10.74 -0.76 13.09
CA GLY A 594 -12.17 -0.66 12.79
C GLY A 594 -12.60 -1.67 11.73
N SER A 595 -13.92 -1.85 11.56
CA SER A 595 -14.52 -2.75 10.56
C SER A 595 -13.98 -2.54 9.14
N HIS A 596 -13.74 -1.29 8.71
CA HIS A 596 -13.10 -0.98 7.42
C HIS A 596 -11.67 -1.53 7.31
N TYR A 597 -10.89 -1.46 8.39
CA TYR A 597 -9.52 -2.01 8.43
C TYR A 597 -9.52 -3.55 8.48
N HIS A 598 -10.54 -4.16 9.08
CA HIS A 598 -10.75 -5.61 9.00
C HIS A 598 -11.07 -6.08 7.58
N GLN A 599 -11.75 -5.23 6.80
CA GLN A 599 -12.00 -5.48 5.39
C GLN A 599 -10.76 -5.26 4.53
N LEU A 600 -9.82 -4.37 4.92
CA LEU A 600 -8.55 -4.20 4.22
C LEU A 600 -7.77 -5.53 4.16
N SER A 601 -7.75 -6.09 2.95
CA SER A 601 -7.07 -7.34 2.67
C SER A 601 -7.59 -8.56 3.47
N GLY A 602 -8.84 -8.55 3.94
CA GLY A 602 -9.44 -9.69 4.64
C GLY A 602 -8.72 -10.02 5.97
N ASN A 603 -8.30 -9.01 6.73
CA ASN A 603 -7.67 -9.17 8.04
C ASN A 603 -8.72 -9.38 9.14
N SER A 604 -9.16 -10.63 9.31
CA SER A 604 -9.78 -11.04 10.58
C SER A 604 -8.73 -11.03 11.67
N LEU A 605 -8.92 -10.24 12.74
CA LEU A 605 -8.08 -10.32 13.92
C LEU A 605 -8.17 -11.73 14.51
N ARG A 606 -7.03 -12.36 14.76
CA ARG A 606 -6.97 -13.58 15.57
C ARG A 606 -6.57 -13.23 16.98
N PHE A 607 -6.91 -14.09 17.91
CA PHE A 607 -6.56 -13.93 19.32
C PHE A 607 -5.06 -13.68 19.58
N LYS A 608 -4.17 -14.31 18.80
CA LYS A 608 -2.72 -14.05 18.87
C LYS A 608 -2.34 -12.61 18.47
N ASP A 609 -3.08 -12.00 17.54
CA ASP A 609 -2.82 -10.63 17.09
C ASP A 609 -3.17 -9.60 18.18
N LEU A 610 -3.91 -10.02 19.22
CA LEU A 610 -4.33 -9.23 20.40
C LEU A 610 -3.50 -9.50 21.67
N LEU A 611 -3.15 -10.77 21.94
CA LEU A 611 -2.44 -11.20 23.16
C LEU A 611 -0.94 -10.91 23.18
N PHE A 612 -0.28 -10.91 22.03
CA PHE A 612 1.18 -10.80 22.00
C PHE A 612 1.72 -9.37 22.05
N PRO A 613 0.99 -8.33 21.62
CA PRO A 613 1.33 -6.96 22.00
C PRO A 613 1.39 -6.76 23.53
N SER A 614 0.43 -7.29 24.30
CA SER A 614 0.36 -7.04 25.76
C SER A 614 1.50 -7.72 26.55
N SER A 615 1.93 -8.92 26.14
CA SER A 615 3.16 -9.53 26.66
C SER A 615 4.43 -8.86 26.11
N GLY A 616 4.38 -8.39 24.85
CA GLY A 616 5.32 -7.47 24.18
C GLY A 616 5.77 -6.34 25.08
N TRP A 617 4.75 -5.66 25.58
CA TRP A 617 4.85 -4.47 26.38
C TRP A 617 5.48 -4.69 27.74
N LEU A 618 5.05 -5.71 28.49
CA LEU A 618 5.63 -6.04 29.80
C LEU A 618 7.14 -6.32 29.73
N LEU A 619 7.59 -6.93 28.62
CA LEU A 619 9.00 -7.20 28.35
C LEU A 619 9.78 -5.96 27.85
N ALA A 620 9.17 -5.14 26.99
CA ALA A 620 9.77 -3.88 26.53
C ALA A 620 9.93 -2.88 27.68
N GLU A 621 8.94 -2.80 28.56
CA GLU A 621 8.98 -2.09 29.83
C GLU A 621 10.15 -2.57 30.69
N ALA A 622 10.26 -3.87 30.95
CA ALA A 622 11.37 -4.44 31.73
C ALA A 622 12.75 -4.03 31.17
N VAL A 623 12.92 -3.99 29.84
CA VAL A 623 14.19 -3.58 29.22
C VAL A 623 14.42 -2.06 29.31
N LEU A 624 13.39 -1.24 29.05
CA LEU A 624 13.45 0.22 29.22
C LEU A 624 13.85 0.60 30.66
N PHE A 625 13.33 -0.12 31.65
CA PHE A 625 13.63 0.06 33.06
C PHE A 625 15.04 -0.38 33.46
N THR A 626 15.65 -1.36 32.79
CA THR A 626 17.07 -1.69 32.98
C THR A 626 18.04 -0.70 32.34
N SER A 627 17.55 0.22 31.49
CA SER A 627 18.37 1.19 30.75
C SER A 627 18.18 2.65 31.18
N CYS A 628 17.25 2.95 32.08
CA CYS A 628 17.02 4.29 32.63
C CYS A 628 17.05 4.23 34.17
N ASP A 629 18.14 4.74 34.77
CA ASP A 629 18.41 4.61 36.21
C ASP A 629 17.42 5.35 37.14
N ASP A 630 16.58 6.27 36.64
CA ASP A 630 15.82 7.22 37.48
C ASP A 630 14.29 6.95 37.64
N LEU A 631 13.72 5.91 37.01
CA LEU A 631 12.25 5.73 36.95
C LEU A 631 11.68 4.56 37.79
N GLY A 632 12.37 4.15 38.85
CA GLY A 632 12.07 2.90 39.57
C GLY A 632 10.82 2.85 40.46
N LYS A 633 10.24 3.98 40.91
CA LYS A 633 9.20 3.97 41.97
C LYS A 633 7.75 3.97 41.47
N ILE A 634 7.47 4.52 40.29
CA ILE A 634 6.12 4.46 39.69
C ILE A 634 5.89 3.08 39.04
N ALA A 635 6.97 2.38 38.65
CA ALA A 635 6.99 1.12 37.92
C ALA A 635 6.51 -0.12 38.72
N MET A 636 6.79 -0.19 40.03
CA MET A 636 6.40 -1.35 40.86
C MET A 636 4.88 -1.50 41.00
N ALA A 637 4.13 -0.41 41.07
CA ALA A 637 2.67 -0.44 41.13
C ALA A 637 2.04 -0.90 39.80
N HIS A 638 2.68 -0.59 38.66
CA HIS A 638 2.17 -0.90 37.32
C HIS A 638 2.44 -2.35 36.90
N LEU A 639 3.62 -2.90 37.21
CA LEU A 639 3.94 -4.32 37.02
C LEU A 639 2.99 -5.23 37.80
N ILE A 640 2.61 -4.82 39.01
CA ILE A 640 1.63 -5.54 39.84
C ILE A 640 0.24 -5.48 39.18
N PHE A 641 -0.19 -4.32 38.69
CA PHE A 641 -1.49 -4.17 38.01
C PHE A 641 -1.59 -4.98 36.71
N ALA A 642 -0.57 -4.92 35.85
CA ALA A 642 -0.54 -5.66 34.59
C ALA A 642 -0.41 -7.18 34.81
N ALA A 643 0.35 -7.61 35.82
CA ALA A 643 0.39 -9.02 36.23
C ALA A 643 -0.97 -9.50 36.76
N ILE A 644 -1.69 -8.67 37.54
CA ILE A 644 -3.04 -8.96 38.02
C ILE A 644 -4.03 -9.09 36.86
N VAL A 645 -4.01 -8.16 35.89
CA VAL A 645 -4.92 -8.23 34.72
C VAL A 645 -4.61 -9.44 33.85
N THR A 646 -3.33 -9.73 33.58
CA THR A 646 -2.92 -10.92 32.81
C THR A 646 -3.29 -12.21 33.53
N PHE A 647 -3.13 -12.24 34.86
CA PHE A 647 -3.51 -13.37 35.72
C PHE A 647 -5.02 -13.57 35.78
N ILE A 648 -5.83 -12.51 35.89
CA ILE A 648 -7.30 -12.56 35.84
C ILE A 648 -7.77 -13.07 34.48
N THR A 649 -7.18 -12.58 33.39
CA THR A 649 -7.52 -13.00 32.02
C THR A 649 -7.16 -14.47 31.81
N THR A 650 -6.01 -14.91 32.31
CA THR A 650 -5.57 -16.32 32.25
C THR A 650 -6.43 -17.23 33.12
N LEU A 651 -6.79 -16.80 34.34
CA LEU A 651 -7.67 -17.52 35.26
C LEU A 651 -9.10 -17.68 34.71
N HIS A 652 -9.61 -16.69 33.98
CA HIS A 652 -10.94 -16.76 33.38
C HIS A 652 -10.99 -17.80 32.25
N PHE A 653 -9.92 -17.94 31.47
CA PHE A 653 -9.80 -18.98 30.44
C PHE A 653 -9.43 -20.36 30.99
N CYS A 654 -8.64 -20.44 32.07
CA CYS A 654 -8.43 -21.68 32.80
C CYS A 654 -9.69 -22.12 33.57
N ARG A 655 -10.64 -21.21 33.82
CA ARG A 655 -11.94 -21.54 34.39
C ARG A 655 -13.00 -21.74 33.30
N ASN A 656 -12.87 -22.85 32.58
CA ASN A 656 -14.02 -23.54 31.97
C ASN A 656 -14.54 -24.74 32.81
N PRO A 657 -14.83 -24.62 34.12
CA PRO A 657 -15.58 -25.66 34.85
C PRO A 657 -17.08 -25.37 34.86
N ILE A 658 -17.55 -24.16 34.52
CA ILE A 658 -18.98 -23.84 34.57
C ILE A 658 -19.72 -24.45 33.38
N GLY A 659 -19.17 -24.38 32.16
CA GLY A 659 -19.76 -25.02 30.98
C GLY A 659 -19.86 -26.54 31.11
N ASN A 660 -18.87 -27.17 31.74
CA ASN A 660 -18.85 -28.62 31.98
C ASN A 660 -19.72 -29.03 33.18
N PHE A 661 -19.79 -28.22 34.23
CA PHE A 661 -20.65 -28.45 35.40
C PHE A 661 -22.14 -28.27 35.08
N LEU A 662 -22.50 -27.28 34.25
CA LEU A 662 -23.88 -27.04 33.81
C LEU A 662 -24.35 -28.10 32.80
N LYS A 663 -23.42 -28.62 31.96
CA LYS A 663 -23.66 -29.80 31.11
C LYS A 663 -23.82 -31.09 31.93
N SER A 664 -22.98 -31.30 32.96
CA SER A 664 -23.09 -32.49 33.84
C SER A 664 -24.33 -32.45 34.75
N LYS A 665 -24.93 -31.27 34.97
CA LYS A 665 -26.18 -31.08 35.73
C LYS A 665 -27.43 -31.03 34.84
N GLY A 666 -27.30 -31.15 33.51
CA GLY A 666 -28.44 -31.22 32.59
C GLY A 666 -29.23 -29.92 32.41
N ILE A 667 -28.65 -28.77 32.77
CA ILE A 667 -29.36 -27.47 32.78
C ILE A 667 -29.42 -26.83 31.38
N ILE A 668 -28.51 -27.20 30.47
CA ILE A 668 -28.46 -26.70 29.08
C ILE A 668 -28.69 -27.89 28.13
N LYS A 669 -29.76 -27.85 27.33
CA LYS A 669 -29.97 -28.76 26.18
C LYS A 669 -29.62 -28.05 24.87
N THR A 670 -28.80 -28.69 24.05
CA THR A 670 -28.56 -28.29 22.65
C THR A 670 -29.82 -28.54 21.82
N ARG A 671 -30.28 -27.52 21.06
CA ARG A 671 -31.18 -27.73 19.93
C ARG A 671 -30.33 -27.86 18.67
N SER A 672 -30.54 -28.96 17.96
CA SER A 672 -29.97 -29.26 16.65
C SER A 672 -30.44 -28.24 15.61
N SER A 673 -29.55 -27.97 14.66
CA SER A 673 -29.74 -27.24 13.43
C SER A 673 -31.03 -27.62 12.69
N GLU A 674 -31.89 -26.64 12.41
CA GLU A 674 -32.77 -26.65 11.25
C GLU A 674 -32.58 -25.35 10.47
N VAL A 675 -32.36 -25.55 9.17
CA VAL A 675 -32.25 -24.55 8.12
C VAL A 675 -33.61 -23.89 7.95
N VAL A 676 -33.67 -22.57 8.02
CA VAL A 676 -34.81 -21.78 7.51
C VAL A 676 -34.25 -20.65 6.66
N THR A 677 -34.41 -20.82 5.35
CA THR A 677 -34.58 -19.76 4.37
C THR A 677 -35.86 -19.00 4.70
N THR A 678 -35.80 -17.68 4.86
CA THR A 678 -36.98 -16.83 4.76
C THR A 678 -36.66 -15.54 4.03
N GLU A 679 -37.34 -15.41 2.89
CA GLU A 679 -37.68 -14.18 2.19
C GLU A 679 -38.20 -13.13 3.18
N THR A 680 -37.83 -11.87 2.97
CA THR A 680 -38.46 -10.74 3.67
C THR A 680 -39.30 -9.99 2.65
N GLU A 681 -40.62 -10.13 2.75
CA GLU A 681 -41.59 -9.24 2.15
C GLU A 681 -41.48 -7.84 2.77
N VAL A 682 -41.40 -6.85 1.90
CA VAL A 682 -41.58 -5.42 2.20
C VAL A 682 -43.08 -5.17 2.42
N ILE A 683 -43.46 -4.62 3.57
CA ILE A 683 -44.78 -3.97 3.72
C ILE A 683 -44.56 -2.51 4.13
N LEU A 684 -44.90 -1.65 3.16
CA LEU A 684 -45.05 -0.20 3.27
C LEU A 684 -46.13 0.14 4.30
N GLY A 685 -45.83 1.09 5.18
CA GLY A 685 -46.85 1.74 6.00
C GLY A 685 -47.67 2.72 5.17
N MET A 686 -49.00 2.52 5.14
CA MET A 686 -49.96 3.60 4.94
C MET A 686 -51.15 3.40 5.88
N ASP A 687 -51.32 4.42 6.71
CA ASP A 687 -52.53 5.05 7.23
C ASP A 687 -53.70 4.29 7.87
N ASN A 688 -54.25 4.98 8.87
CA ASN A 688 -55.31 4.60 9.78
C ASN A 688 -56.64 4.30 9.08
N ASP A 689 -57.31 3.20 9.46
CA ASP A 689 -58.75 3.27 9.76
C ASP A 689 -59.26 2.04 10.57
N LYS A 690 -60.02 2.35 11.63
CA LYS A 690 -61.13 1.60 12.27
C LYS A 690 -60.93 0.12 12.62
N LYS A 691 -60.82 -0.19 13.93
CA LYS A 691 -61.92 -0.47 14.88
C LYS A 691 -62.62 -1.83 14.69
N ASP A 692 -62.58 -2.56 15.80
CA ASP A 692 -63.62 -3.41 16.39
C ASP A 692 -63.56 -4.95 16.18
N LYS A 693 -63.48 -5.58 17.37
CA LYS A 693 -64.12 -6.82 17.84
C LYS A 693 -63.37 -8.17 17.76
N MET A 694 -62.79 -8.49 18.91
CA MET A 694 -63.08 -9.63 19.80
C MET A 694 -63.68 -10.92 19.21
N GLU A 695 -62.97 -11.99 19.61
CA GLU A 695 -63.43 -13.26 20.18
C GLU A 695 -63.70 -14.46 19.26
N ASP A 696 -62.93 -15.50 19.60
CA ASP A 696 -63.24 -16.92 19.69
C ASP A 696 -63.55 -17.70 18.40
N VAL A 697 -62.73 -18.72 18.15
CA VAL A 697 -63.08 -20.13 18.45
C VAL A 697 -61.99 -21.05 17.87
N GLU A 698 -61.43 -21.90 18.73
CA GLU A 698 -60.65 -23.09 18.37
C GLU A 698 -61.49 -24.05 17.51
N HIS A 699 -60.93 -24.62 16.43
CA HIS A 699 -60.72 -26.07 16.28
C HIS A 699 -60.37 -26.49 14.84
N ASP A 700 -59.66 -27.62 14.79
CA ASP A 700 -59.60 -28.61 13.72
C ASP A 700 -58.51 -28.52 12.64
N ALA A 701 -57.46 -29.28 12.94
CA ALA A 701 -56.62 -29.98 12.00
C ALA A 701 -57.43 -30.95 11.12
N ALA A 702 -57.16 -30.95 9.81
CA ALA A 702 -56.65 -32.12 9.08
C ALA A 702 -56.69 -31.93 7.54
N ARG A 703 -55.57 -32.29 6.91
CA ARG A 703 -55.42 -32.88 5.56
C ARG A 703 -55.98 -32.06 4.36
N VAL A 704 -55.12 -31.83 3.36
CA VAL A 704 -55.04 -32.65 2.12
C VAL A 704 -53.87 -32.16 1.24
N LYS A 705 -53.34 -33.13 0.50
CA LYS A 705 -52.21 -33.11 -0.44
C LYS A 705 -52.44 -32.21 -1.68
N GLY A 706 -51.37 -31.56 -2.11
CA GLY A 706 -50.80 -31.71 -3.46
C GLY A 706 -51.40 -30.96 -4.65
N SER A 707 -50.50 -30.67 -5.59
CA SER A 707 -50.64 -30.30 -7.02
C SER A 707 -50.76 -28.82 -7.42
N ALA A 708 -49.66 -28.34 -8.02
CA ALA A 708 -49.53 -27.59 -9.28
C ALA A 708 -50.64 -26.61 -9.72
N LEU A 709 -50.24 -25.39 -10.08
CA LEU A 709 -50.84 -24.62 -11.18
C LEU A 709 -49.86 -23.56 -11.74
N THR A 710 -49.65 -23.63 -13.04
CA THR A 710 -49.08 -22.62 -13.94
C THR A 710 -50.14 -21.58 -14.30
N PHE A 711 -49.76 -20.31 -14.58
CA PHE A 711 -49.89 -19.66 -15.91
C PHE A 711 -49.61 -18.12 -15.90
N SER A 712 -49.00 -17.67 -17.02
CA SER A 712 -49.05 -16.36 -17.72
C SER A 712 -48.72 -15.07 -16.94
N GLY A 713 -47.98 -14.10 -17.47
CA GLY A 713 -47.58 -13.78 -18.84
C GLY A 713 -47.80 -12.28 -19.08
N LYS A 714 -46.73 -11.52 -19.36
CA LYS A 714 -46.75 -10.32 -20.22
C LYS A 714 -45.33 -9.83 -20.50
N LYS A 715 -45.00 -9.75 -21.80
CA LYS A 715 -43.84 -9.07 -22.38
C LYS A 715 -44.13 -7.57 -22.46
N ILE A 716 -43.11 -6.75 -22.24
CA ILE A 716 -43.01 -5.39 -22.80
C ILE A 716 -41.64 -5.30 -23.48
N ASN A 717 -41.66 -4.99 -24.78
CA ASN A 717 -40.50 -4.64 -25.61
C ASN A 717 -40.07 -3.20 -25.30
N VAL A 718 -38.77 -2.91 -25.39
CA VAL A 718 -38.27 -1.55 -25.60
C VAL A 718 -37.22 -1.59 -26.72
N ASP A 719 -37.48 -0.81 -27.75
CA ASP A 719 -36.66 -0.59 -28.95
C ASP A 719 -35.37 0.18 -28.67
N GLU A 720 -34.40 -0.03 -29.55
CA GLU A 720 -33.12 0.68 -29.66
C GLU A 720 -33.27 2.10 -30.24
N THR A 721 -32.17 2.86 -30.14
CA THR A 721 -31.84 4.20 -30.69
C THR A 721 -32.16 5.40 -29.77
N ASP A 722 -31.14 6.09 -29.24
CA ASP A 722 -30.42 7.13 -29.98
C ASP A 722 -29.19 7.66 -29.22
N HIS A 723 -28.19 8.10 -29.97
CA HIS A 723 -26.98 8.75 -29.47
C HIS A 723 -27.28 10.20 -29.07
N THR A 724 -27.03 10.58 -27.82
CA THR A 724 -26.56 11.94 -27.45
C THR A 724 -26.19 11.99 -25.96
N THR A 725 -25.00 12.51 -25.69
CA THR A 725 -24.49 12.80 -24.34
C THR A 725 -25.14 14.07 -23.80
N PRO A 726 -25.62 14.09 -22.53
CA PRO A 726 -25.76 15.34 -21.81
C PRO A 726 -24.77 15.42 -20.64
N LEU A 727 -24.13 16.58 -20.57
CA LEU A 727 -23.47 17.12 -19.38
C LEU A 727 -24.44 17.06 -18.19
N ILE A 728 -23.98 16.55 -17.05
CA ILE A 728 -24.72 16.65 -15.78
C ILE A 728 -23.98 17.64 -14.88
N ASP A 729 -24.70 18.70 -14.58
CA ASP A 729 -24.48 19.77 -13.63
C ASP A 729 -24.68 19.24 -12.20
N ASP A 730 -23.80 19.64 -11.29
CA ASP A 730 -23.79 19.26 -9.88
C ASP A 730 -24.92 19.99 -9.15
N THR A 731 -26.07 19.35 -8.94
CA THR A 731 -26.90 19.63 -7.75
C THR A 731 -27.88 18.49 -7.47
N LYS A 732 -27.75 17.92 -6.27
CA LYS A 732 -28.77 17.21 -5.47
C LYS A 732 -29.81 16.39 -6.24
N HIS A 733 -29.69 15.07 -6.26
CA HIS A 733 -30.79 14.14 -5.94
C HIS A 733 -30.25 12.74 -5.59
N SER A 734 -30.58 12.28 -4.39
CA SER A 734 -30.36 10.92 -3.89
C SER A 734 -31.30 9.95 -4.62
N VAL A 735 -30.75 9.06 -5.44
CA VAL A 735 -31.48 7.90 -5.97
C VAL A 735 -31.15 6.71 -5.08
N THR A 736 -32.11 6.32 -4.26
CA THR A 736 -32.06 5.13 -3.42
C THR A 736 -32.33 3.90 -4.30
N TYR A 737 -31.35 3.00 -4.42
CA TYR A 737 -31.57 1.68 -4.97
C TYR A 737 -32.01 0.76 -3.82
N THR A 738 -33.24 0.28 -3.87
CA THR A 738 -33.76 -0.73 -2.93
C THR A 738 -33.32 -2.11 -3.43
N VAL A 739 -32.61 -2.87 -2.58
CA VAL A 739 -32.23 -4.27 -2.80
C VAL A 739 -33.41 -5.18 -2.52
#